data_AF-A0A6M0SGQ2-F1
#
_entry.id   AF-A0A6M0SGQ2-F1
#
_cell.length_a   1.000
_cell.length_b   1.000
_cell.length_c   1.000
_cell.angle_alpha   90.00
_cell.angle_beta   90.00
_cell.angle_gamma   90.00
#
_symmetry.space_group_name_H-M   'P 1'
#
loop_
_entity.id
_entity.type
_entity.pdbx_description
1 polymer ?
#
loop_
_entity_poly.entity_id
_entity_poly.type
_entity_poly.pdbx_seq_one_letter_code
_entity_poly.pdbx_strand_id
1 'polypeptide(L)'
;MDVRKVLILAVNPKDTADLRLDEEIRQIKEALKLSEGRANFEVVIEPAVRTGDLHRHLLQHKPQIVHFSGHGVGARGLAFEDKNGISKLISTATLTRLFRLCGGVECVLLNACHSVAQANAILEHVNHVIGMTDAIGDQASIKFAEGFYDGLGYGRNYADAFEFGLVGIGAEGIPEEETPVLRIKGEGSKENVKAPEVAHCIPLGQTNPQAKIAQKQIFISYKRDVVPDETVALQLYEALGQSNDVFIDQRMLVGTRWAEQLETNIRQADAVVVLLSTHSVNSEMVLQEIELAHKVAEANGGKPRILPVRLAYRDPFQHPLSVYLNPINWALWDSEADTPDLISELQQAIDGGVLSIDEQRKADVVKAAPKVKIPQPLPVAQPIAKLELPEGTMDTASDFYIERDCDRIALSVIQQQGVTMTIKGPRQMGKSSLLNRLMKTAIEAGKQVVFLDFQLFDRAALQNADEFYQQFCFWLTDELDMDDEVEAYWKKNLGNSQRCTRYIGRHILKNLDQPLLLAMDEVERIFDTPYRNDFFSMLRSWHNQRATKKIWKQLDLTCVTSTEPYLLIDDLNQSPFNVGENLRLQSFTLQQVNSLNQKHGAPLNISEIKLLMQLVNGHPYLIRKALYLIASSRLSTHEFFARVYDENGPFSDHLKSHLFQLYNNQILAKGFLKILKQQSCDDEVLYSYLYGAGLVQRKNQKVFAKCPLYQNYFEEHLTSSIK
;
A
#
# COMPACT_ATOMS: atom_id res chain seq x y z
N MET A 1 7.51 17.30 49.34
CA MET A 1 6.84 17.00 48.06
C MET A 1 6.49 15.52 48.10
N ASP A 2 5.33 15.13 47.58
CA ASP A 2 4.98 13.71 47.49
C ASP A 2 5.96 13.01 46.52
N VAL A 3 6.43 11.82 46.90
CA VAL A 3 7.33 11.01 46.07
C VAL A 3 6.52 10.49 44.89
N ARG A 4 6.96 10.77 43.66
CA ARG A 4 6.32 10.30 42.43
C ARG A 4 6.71 8.85 42.17
N LYS A 5 5.74 7.97 42.02
CA LYS A 5 5.96 6.56 41.72
C LYS A 5 5.92 6.31 40.21
N VAL A 6 6.99 5.69 39.73
CA VAL A 6 7.16 5.23 38.35
C VAL A 6 6.89 3.73 38.32
N LEU A 7 5.82 3.31 37.64
CA LEU A 7 5.54 1.90 37.39
C LEU A 7 6.04 1.51 35.99
N ILE A 8 7.06 0.68 35.94
CA ILE A 8 7.61 0.11 34.70
C ILE A 8 6.98 -1.26 34.47
N LEU A 9 6.22 -1.39 33.40
CA LEU A 9 5.62 -2.63 32.92
C LEU A 9 6.49 -3.17 31.79
N ALA A 10 7.29 -4.18 32.08
CA ALA A 10 8.24 -4.77 31.14
C ALA A 10 7.69 -6.11 30.62
N VAL A 11 7.38 -6.20 29.32
CA VAL A 11 6.73 -7.37 28.73
C VAL A 11 7.46 -7.86 27.48
N ASN A 12 7.87 -9.11 27.50
CA ASN A 12 8.55 -9.78 26.38
C ASN A 12 7.98 -11.20 26.18
N PRO A 13 6.81 -11.33 25.52
CA PRO A 13 6.21 -12.63 25.25
C PRO A 13 7.13 -13.58 24.47
N LYS A 14 7.01 -14.88 24.69
CA LYS A 14 7.94 -15.88 24.12
C LYS A 14 7.86 -16.04 22.59
N ASP A 15 6.78 -15.57 21.98
CA ASP A 15 6.51 -15.61 20.55
C ASP A 15 6.82 -14.27 19.84
N THR A 16 7.41 -13.30 20.54
CA THR A 16 7.86 -12.03 19.97
C THR A 16 9.39 -11.95 19.90
N ALA A 17 9.91 -10.94 19.18
CA ALA A 17 11.34 -10.69 19.11
C ALA A 17 11.88 -10.27 20.48
N ASP A 18 13.04 -10.78 20.88
CA ASP A 18 13.60 -10.51 22.21
C ASP A 18 14.03 -9.04 22.34
N LEU A 19 13.47 -8.31 23.32
CA LEU A 19 13.81 -6.92 23.63
C LEU A 19 14.81 -6.85 24.79
N ARG A 20 15.72 -5.89 24.78
CA ARG A 20 16.70 -5.68 25.87
C ARG A 20 16.07 -4.90 27.03
N LEU A 21 14.96 -5.40 27.56
CA LEU A 21 14.18 -4.75 28.62
C LEU A 21 15.00 -4.53 29.91
N ASP A 22 15.86 -5.48 30.26
CA ASP A 22 16.75 -5.36 31.42
C ASP A 22 17.74 -4.19 31.26
N GLU A 23 18.19 -3.94 30.03
CA GLU A 23 19.08 -2.83 29.71
C GLU A 23 18.35 -1.50 29.82
N GLU A 24 17.14 -1.40 29.26
CA GLU A 24 16.30 -0.21 29.39
C GLU A 24 16.03 0.13 30.86
N ILE A 25 15.61 -0.87 31.65
CA ILE A 25 15.36 -0.71 33.09
C ILE A 25 16.63 -0.26 33.82
N ARG A 26 17.79 -0.80 33.45
CA ARG A 26 19.09 -0.42 34.02
C ARG A 26 19.38 1.05 33.76
N GLN A 27 19.22 1.51 32.51
CA GLN A 27 19.44 2.91 32.14
C GLN A 27 18.48 3.86 32.86
N ILE A 28 17.19 3.53 32.95
CA ILE A 28 16.20 4.33 33.69
C ILE A 28 16.59 4.49 35.17
N LYS A 29 17.00 3.39 35.81
CA LYS A 29 17.46 3.42 37.20
C LYS A 29 18.72 4.24 37.38
N GLU A 30 19.66 4.14 36.46
CA GLU A 30 20.93 4.86 36.51
C GLU A 30 20.71 6.36 36.34
N ALA A 31 19.95 6.78 35.33
CA ALA A 31 19.53 8.17 35.11
C ALA A 31 18.92 8.80 36.36
N LEU A 32 17.92 8.13 36.96
CA LEU A 32 17.28 8.62 38.18
C LEU A 32 18.24 8.62 39.39
N LYS A 33 19.12 7.63 39.53
CA LYS A 33 20.07 7.52 40.65
C LYS A 33 21.15 8.61 40.62
N LEU A 34 21.62 8.97 39.42
CA LEU A 34 22.64 9.99 39.21
C LEU A 34 22.07 11.41 39.39
N SER A 35 20.75 11.58 39.23
CA SER A 35 20.10 12.88 39.35
C SER A 35 20.03 13.45 40.77
N GLU A 36 20.02 14.79 40.87
CA GLU A 36 19.83 15.52 42.13
C GLU A 36 18.43 15.29 42.74
N GLY A 37 17.43 15.03 41.89
CA GLY A 37 16.04 14.79 42.28
C GLY A 37 15.71 13.33 42.62
N ARG A 38 16.70 12.44 42.75
CA ARG A 38 16.48 10.99 42.99
C ARG A 38 15.54 10.65 44.15
N ALA A 39 15.52 11.47 45.20
CA ALA A 39 14.66 11.26 46.38
C ALA A 39 13.16 11.52 46.09
N ASN A 40 12.85 12.13 44.94
CA ASN A 40 11.49 12.44 44.51
C ASN A 40 10.84 11.30 43.71
N PHE A 41 11.56 10.20 43.44
CA PHE A 41 11.07 9.10 42.63
C PHE A 41 11.16 7.75 43.36
N GLU A 42 10.11 6.96 43.24
CA GLU A 42 10.09 5.54 43.62
C GLU A 42 9.85 4.71 42.35
N VAL A 43 10.80 3.85 41.97
CA VAL A 43 10.69 3.01 40.77
C VAL A 43 10.21 1.61 41.15
N VAL A 44 9.06 1.22 40.65
CA VAL A 44 8.47 -0.12 40.76
C VAL A 44 8.52 -0.80 39.40
N ILE A 45 9.03 -2.02 39.34
CA ILE A 45 9.15 -2.80 38.11
C ILE A 45 8.31 -4.05 38.25
N GLU A 46 7.42 -4.25 37.29
CA GLU A 46 6.63 -5.47 37.15
C GLU A 46 7.01 -6.12 35.82
N PRO A 47 7.82 -7.20 35.83
CA PRO A 47 8.17 -7.95 34.63
C PRO A 47 7.07 -8.95 34.26
N ALA A 48 7.08 -9.42 33.01
CA ALA A 48 6.19 -10.49 32.53
C ALA A 48 4.70 -10.23 32.83
N VAL A 49 4.28 -8.97 32.68
CA VAL A 49 2.93 -8.53 33.06
C VAL A 49 1.91 -9.26 32.18
N ARG A 50 0.97 -9.93 32.84
CA ARG A 50 -0.14 -10.61 32.17
C ARG A 50 -1.33 -9.69 32.01
N THR A 51 -2.11 -9.93 30.95
CA THR A 51 -3.35 -9.19 30.67
C THR A 51 -4.31 -9.12 31.86
N GLY A 52 -4.38 -10.19 32.67
CA GLY A 52 -5.25 -10.28 33.84
C GLY A 52 -4.78 -9.51 35.06
N ASP A 53 -3.51 -9.12 35.13
CA ASP A 53 -2.92 -8.51 36.33
C ASP A 53 -2.63 -7.02 36.14
N LEU A 54 -2.63 -6.50 34.91
CA LEU A 54 -2.37 -5.08 34.60
C LEU A 54 -3.19 -4.10 35.46
N HIS A 55 -4.50 -4.33 35.60
CA HIS A 55 -5.36 -3.47 36.40
C HIS A 55 -5.04 -3.53 37.90
N ARG A 56 -4.57 -4.69 38.40
CA ARG A 56 -4.19 -4.88 39.80
C ARG A 56 -2.95 -4.07 40.13
N HIS A 57 -1.94 -4.08 39.25
CA HIS A 57 -0.71 -3.30 39.44
C HIS A 57 -1.00 -1.79 39.50
N LEU A 58 -1.87 -1.27 38.62
CA LEU A 58 -2.26 0.14 38.66
C LEU A 58 -3.03 0.50 39.95
N LEU A 59 -3.95 -0.36 40.40
CA LEU A 59 -4.73 -0.12 41.62
C LEU A 59 -3.89 -0.25 42.90
N GLN A 60 -2.94 -1.18 42.93
CA GLN A 60 -2.07 -1.44 44.07
C GLN A 60 -1.02 -0.35 44.24
N HIS A 61 -0.32 0.00 43.15
CA HIS A 61 0.82 0.89 43.21
C HIS A 61 0.42 2.36 43.15
N LYS A 62 -0.71 2.69 42.51
CA LYS A 62 -1.21 4.05 42.27
C LYS A 62 -0.11 4.99 41.73
N PRO A 63 0.50 4.66 40.59
CA PRO A 63 1.65 5.40 40.07
C PRO A 63 1.25 6.76 39.49
N GLN A 64 2.17 7.73 39.56
CA GLN A 64 2.06 9.00 38.84
C GLN A 64 2.60 8.87 37.42
N ILE A 65 3.54 7.96 37.17
CA ILE A 65 4.12 7.71 35.85
C ILE A 65 3.99 6.22 35.53
N VAL A 66 3.42 5.90 34.37
CA VAL A 66 3.41 4.52 33.85
C VAL A 66 4.30 4.47 32.63
N HIS A 67 5.31 3.61 32.67
CA HIS A 67 6.17 3.32 31.53
C HIS A 67 5.89 1.89 31.09
N PHE A 68 5.41 1.73 29.87
CA PHE A 68 5.28 0.43 29.24
C PHE A 68 6.46 0.22 28.28
N SER A 69 7.19 -0.86 28.47
CA SER A 69 8.22 -1.31 27.53
C SER A 69 7.90 -2.73 27.06
N GLY A 70 7.76 -2.88 25.75
CA GLY A 70 7.31 -4.12 25.13
C GLY A 70 6.84 -3.91 23.71
N HIS A 71 6.13 -4.90 23.15
CA HIS A 71 5.68 -4.83 21.77
C HIS A 71 4.33 -4.12 21.61
N GLY A 72 4.22 -3.36 20.51
CA GLY A 72 2.98 -2.76 20.05
C GLY A 72 2.65 -3.24 18.63
N VAL A 73 1.35 -3.34 18.32
CA VAL A 73 0.89 -3.83 17.01
C VAL A 73 -0.08 -2.82 16.38
N GLY A 74 0.38 -1.56 16.32
CA GLY A 74 -0.40 -0.45 15.78
C GLY A 74 -1.70 -0.23 16.56
N ALA A 75 -2.76 0.16 15.85
CA ALA A 75 -4.07 0.42 16.46
C ALA A 75 -4.71 -0.80 17.16
N ARG A 76 -4.19 -2.03 16.95
CA ARG A 76 -4.72 -3.25 17.57
C ARG A 76 -4.48 -3.33 19.08
N GLY A 77 -3.42 -2.69 19.60
CA GLY A 77 -3.13 -2.66 21.03
C GLY A 77 -1.67 -2.95 21.38
N LEU A 78 -1.42 -3.07 22.70
CA LEU A 78 -0.13 -3.44 23.27
C LEU A 78 -0.11 -4.92 23.62
N ALA A 79 1.02 -5.58 23.38
CA ALA A 79 1.20 -7.00 23.68
C ALA A 79 1.56 -7.22 25.15
N PHE A 80 0.82 -8.11 25.81
CA PHE A 80 1.07 -8.59 27.16
C PHE A 80 1.18 -10.12 27.15
N GLU A 81 1.54 -10.72 28.27
CA GLU A 81 1.55 -12.18 28.37
C GLU A 81 0.15 -12.76 28.69
N ASP A 82 -0.11 -13.93 28.15
CA ASP A 82 -1.14 -14.85 28.64
C ASP A 82 -0.59 -15.78 29.73
N LYS A 83 -1.41 -16.74 30.19
CA LYS A 83 -1.00 -17.72 31.22
C LYS A 83 0.13 -18.66 30.78
N ASN A 84 0.41 -18.76 29.48
CA ASN A 84 1.43 -19.60 28.88
C ASN A 84 2.72 -18.81 28.54
N GLY A 85 2.71 -17.49 28.74
CA GLY A 85 3.79 -16.58 28.35
C GLY A 85 3.80 -16.23 26.87
N ILE A 86 2.67 -16.42 26.18
CA ILE A 86 2.47 -16.09 24.76
C ILE A 86 1.79 -14.73 24.65
N SER A 87 2.01 -14.03 23.55
CA SER A 87 1.50 -12.70 23.30
C SER A 87 -0.03 -12.67 23.28
N LYS A 88 -0.58 -11.71 24.01
CA LYS A 88 -2.01 -11.41 24.05
C LYS A 88 -2.19 -9.91 24.05
N LEU A 89 -2.87 -9.41 23.03
CA LEU A 89 -3.09 -7.99 22.86
C LEU A 89 -4.16 -7.47 23.83
N ILE A 90 -3.86 -6.32 24.44
CA ILE A 90 -4.86 -5.48 25.09
C ILE A 90 -5.23 -4.36 24.14
N SER A 91 -6.50 -4.32 23.74
CA SER A 91 -7.00 -3.33 22.79
C SER A 91 -6.92 -1.90 23.33
N THR A 92 -6.81 -0.95 22.42
CA THR A 92 -6.81 0.50 22.71
C THR A 92 -8.01 0.93 23.56
N ALA A 93 -9.20 0.42 23.24
CA ALA A 93 -10.41 0.69 24.02
C ALA A 93 -10.33 0.16 25.46
N THR A 94 -9.67 -0.99 25.66
CA THR A 94 -9.47 -1.58 27.00
C THR A 94 -8.47 -0.78 27.82
N LEU A 95 -7.36 -0.34 27.21
CA LEU A 95 -6.37 0.53 27.86
C LEU A 95 -6.99 1.87 28.25
N THR A 96 -7.76 2.49 27.34
CA THR A 96 -8.47 3.75 27.60
C THR A 96 -9.42 3.62 28.78
N ARG A 97 -10.25 2.56 28.79
CA ARG A 97 -11.16 2.28 29.90
C ARG A 97 -10.41 2.05 31.21
N LEU A 98 -9.25 1.42 31.18
CA LEU A 98 -8.42 1.17 32.35
C LEU A 98 -7.88 2.47 32.96
N PHE A 99 -7.24 3.33 32.15
CA PHE A 99 -6.71 4.62 32.62
C PHE A 99 -7.81 5.57 33.09
N ARG A 100 -9.01 5.50 32.49
CA ARG A 100 -10.20 6.20 32.99
C ARG A 100 -10.56 5.81 34.43
N LEU A 101 -10.45 4.54 34.76
CA LEU A 101 -10.89 3.99 36.05
C LEU A 101 -9.84 4.11 37.16
N CYS A 102 -8.55 4.04 36.81
CA CYS A 102 -7.48 4.05 37.80
C CYS A 102 -7.18 5.46 38.34
N GLY A 103 -7.29 6.52 37.51
CA GLY A 103 -7.05 7.92 37.92
C GLY A 103 -5.64 8.18 38.48
N GLY A 104 -5.28 9.45 38.70
CA GLY A 104 -4.03 9.82 39.40
C GLY A 104 -2.71 9.62 38.63
N VAL A 105 -2.76 9.07 37.41
CA VAL A 105 -1.61 8.99 36.49
C VAL A 105 -1.42 10.35 35.80
N GLU A 106 -0.23 10.92 35.91
CA GLU A 106 0.15 12.21 35.33
C GLU A 106 0.76 12.07 33.93
N CYS A 107 1.54 10.99 33.73
CA CYS A 107 2.23 10.68 32.48
C CYS A 107 2.19 9.19 32.14
N VAL A 108 1.95 8.86 30.88
CA VAL A 108 2.09 7.51 30.33
C VAL A 108 3.10 7.53 29.19
N LEU A 109 4.14 6.71 29.28
CA LEU A 109 5.12 6.49 28.22
C LEU A 109 4.91 5.08 27.65
N LEU A 110 4.51 5.00 26.38
CA LEU A 110 4.29 3.76 25.64
C LEU A 110 5.47 3.48 24.72
N ASN A 111 6.56 2.93 25.28
CA ASN A 111 7.76 2.55 24.54
C ASN A 111 7.53 1.22 23.79
N ALA A 112 6.74 1.31 22.72
CA ALA A 112 6.28 0.18 21.94
C ALA A 112 5.95 0.63 20.51
N CYS A 113 6.25 -0.22 19.52
CA CYS A 113 6.04 0.10 18.10
C CYS A 113 4.60 0.54 17.80
N HIS A 114 4.45 1.63 17.04
CA HIS A 114 3.16 2.17 16.58
C HIS A 114 2.13 2.42 17.71
N SER A 115 2.58 2.89 18.89
CA SER A 115 1.73 3.11 20.06
C SER A 115 0.95 4.44 20.06
N VAL A 116 1.08 5.28 19.02
CA VAL A 116 0.44 6.61 18.93
C VAL A 116 -1.09 6.55 19.01
N ALA A 117 -1.71 5.50 18.48
CA ALA A 117 -3.17 5.31 18.54
C ALA A 117 -3.64 5.13 19.99
N GLN A 118 -2.87 4.38 20.80
CA GLN A 118 -3.12 4.22 22.23
C GLN A 118 -2.81 5.50 22.99
N ALA A 119 -1.76 6.21 22.60
CA ALA A 119 -1.41 7.49 23.21
C ALA A 119 -2.55 8.50 23.09
N ASN A 120 -3.10 8.66 21.87
CA ASN A 120 -4.23 9.54 21.60
C ASN A 120 -5.49 9.15 22.39
N ALA A 121 -5.77 7.85 22.52
CA ALA A 121 -6.95 7.39 23.25
C ALA A 121 -6.80 7.55 24.78
N ILE A 122 -5.60 7.33 25.33
CA ILE A 122 -5.32 7.51 26.77
C ILE A 122 -5.32 9.00 27.16
N LEU A 123 -5.02 9.90 26.22
CA LEU A 123 -5.00 11.36 26.42
C LEU A 123 -6.33 11.93 26.95
N GLU A 124 -7.46 11.26 26.68
CA GLU A 124 -8.76 11.62 27.25
C GLU A 124 -8.76 11.59 28.79
N HIS A 125 -7.84 10.84 29.39
CA HIS A 125 -7.82 10.54 30.82
C HIS A 125 -6.49 10.86 31.51
N VAL A 126 -5.38 10.96 30.78
CA VAL A 126 -4.04 11.30 31.31
C VAL A 126 -3.53 12.59 30.66
N ASN A 127 -2.82 13.43 31.43
CA ASN A 127 -2.40 14.76 30.98
C ASN A 127 -1.24 14.73 29.97
N HIS A 128 -0.31 13.80 30.11
CA HIS A 128 0.84 13.66 29.21
C HIS A 128 0.92 12.21 28.75
N VAL A 129 0.91 11.98 27.44
CA VAL A 129 1.06 10.63 26.89
C VAL A 129 2.08 10.65 25.77
N ILE A 130 3.10 9.83 25.90
CA ILE A 130 4.14 9.64 24.89
C ILE A 130 3.87 8.30 24.20
N GLY A 131 3.81 8.31 22.88
CA GLY A 131 3.71 7.10 22.06
C GLY A 131 4.59 7.19 20.83
N MET A 132 4.66 6.10 20.07
CA MET A 132 5.50 5.96 18.89
C MET A 132 4.64 6.02 17.62
N THR A 133 5.01 6.87 16.67
CA THR A 133 4.33 7.00 15.37
C THR A 133 4.59 5.79 14.47
N ASP A 134 5.79 5.24 14.54
CA ASP A 134 6.27 4.08 13.77
C ASP A 134 6.84 2.98 14.70
N ALA A 135 7.44 1.95 14.11
CA ALA A 135 8.32 1.03 14.81
C ALA A 135 9.53 1.80 15.35
N ILE A 136 9.88 1.54 16.61
CA ILE A 136 11.06 2.09 17.25
C ILE A 136 12.07 0.96 17.50
N GLY A 137 13.32 1.20 17.13
CA GLY A 137 14.41 0.27 17.37
C GLY A 137 14.76 0.21 18.85
N ASP A 138 15.13 -0.99 19.31
CA ASP A 138 15.42 -1.25 20.72
C ASP A 138 16.53 -0.34 21.30
N GLN A 139 17.52 0.07 20.49
CA GLN A 139 18.53 1.04 20.93
C GLN A 139 17.97 2.47 21.08
N ALA A 140 17.09 2.92 20.18
CA ALA A 140 16.45 4.23 20.31
C ALA A 140 15.49 4.26 21.50
N SER A 141 14.73 3.17 21.74
CA SER A 141 13.88 3.01 22.91
C SER A 141 14.65 3.16 24.22
N ILE A 142 15.82 2.51 24.34
CA ILE A 142 16.68 2.62 25.53
C ILE A 142 17.20 4.06 25.69
N LYS A 143 17.70 4.67 24.61
CA LYS A 143 18.30 6.01 24.65
C LYS A 143 17.28 7.12 24.91
N PHE A 144 16.08 6.96 24.36
CA PHE A 144 14.95 7.82 24.66
C PHE A 144 14.58 7.74 26.14
N ALA A 145 14.45 6.53 26.69
CA ALA A 145 14.11 6.33 28.09
C ALA A 145 15.18 6.92 29.03
N GLU A 146 16.47 6.70 28.72
CA GLU A 146 17.61 7.29 29.44
C GLU A 146 17.49 8.81 29.52
N GLY A 147 17.41 9.50 28.37
CA GLY A 147 17.30 10.96 28.32
C GLY A 147 16.02 11.51 28.96
N PHE A 148 14.89 10.81 28.78
CA PHE A 148 13.62 11.20 29.39
C PHE A 148 13.68 11.21 30.92
N TYR A 149 14.22 10.15 31.51
CA TYR A 149 14.32 10.06 32.96
C TYR A 149 15.46 10.89 33.56
N ASP A 150 16.51 11.19 32.79
CA ASP A 150 17.48 12.23 33.16
C ASP A 150 16.78 13.58 33.29
N GLY A 151 16.02 14.00 32.26
CA GLY A 151 15.26 15.25 32.30
C GLY A 151 14.36 15.34 33.54
N LEU A 152 13.57 14.29 33.81
CA LEU A 152 12.72 14.23 35.00
C LEU A 152 13.51 14.23 36.31
N GLY A 153 14.61 13.49 36.38
CA GLY A 153 15.49 13.38 37.54
C GLY A 153 16.11 14.73 37.92
N TYR A 154 16.46 15.56 36.94
CA TYR A 154 16.97 16.92 37.13
C TYR A 154 15.86 17.99 37.24
N GLY A 155 14.63 17.57 37.51
CA GLY A 155 13.53 18.47 37.88
C GLY A 155 12.86 19.17 36.68
N ARG A 156 13.05 18.69 35.45
CA ARG A 156 12.35 19.20 34.27
C ARG A 156 10.88 18.75 34.25
N ASN A 157 10.05 19.50 33.52
CA ASN A 157 8.67 19.13 33.27
C ASN A 157 8.60 18.01 32.20
N TYR A 158 7.41 17.45 31.95
CA TYR A 158 7.25 16.33 31.01
C TYR A 158 7.57 16.66 29.55
N ALA A 159 7.33 17.91 29.12
CA ALA A 159 7.66 18.35 27.76
C ALA A 159 9.17 18.49 27.58
N ASP A 160 9.85 19.17 28.52
CA ASP A 160 11.30 19.28 28.52
C ASP A 160 11.97 17.91 28.64
N ALA A 161 11.45 17.03 29.48
CA ALA A 161 11.95 15.66 29.61
C ALA A 161 11.80 14.86 28.31
N PHE A 162 10.68 15.03 27.59
CA PHE A 162 10.50 14.45 26.27
C PHE A 162 11.58 14.91 25.28
N GLU A 163 11.88 16.22 25.24
CA GLU A 163 12.97 16.76 24.40
C GLU A 163 14.34 16.18 24.78
N PHE A 164 14.64 15.99 26.07
CA PHE A 164 15.86 15.30 26.50
C PHE A 164 15.90 13.83 26.05
N GLY A 165 14.76 13.16 25.96
CA GLY A 165 14.65 11.84 25.36
C GLY A 165 15.03 11.85 23.87
N LEU A 166 14.56 12.84 23.10
CA LEU A 166 14.94 13.01 21.69
C LEU A 166 16.43 13.29 21.52
N VAL A 167 17.00 14.17 22.35
CA VAL A 167 18.44 14.43 22.40
C VAL A 167 19.23 13.15 22.66
N GLY A 168 18.74 12.25 23.52
CA GLY A 168 19.36 10.95 23.78
C GLY A 168 19.45 10.06 22.54
N ILE A 169 18.41 10.05 21.69
CA ILE A 169 18.42 9.33 20.41
C ILE A 169 19.42 9.98 19.44
N GLY A 170 19.34 11.31 19.28
CA GLY A 170 20.15 12.03 18.29
C GLY A 170 21.64 12.11 18.62
N ALA A 171 22.00 12.12 19.90
CA ALA A 171 23.40 12.07 20.34
C ALA A 171 24.14 10.80 19.89
N GLU A 172 23.40 9.70 19.66
CA GLU A 172 23.93 8.43 19.15
C GLU A 172 23.83 8.31 17.62
N GLY A 173 23.31 9.34 16.93
CA GLY A 173 23.11 9.35 15.49
C GLY A 173 22.06 8.35 14.99
N ILE A 174 21.08 8.00 15.83
CA ILE A 174 20.04 7.03 15.48
C ILE A 174 18.91 7.76 14.73
N PRO A 175 18.56 7.37 13.49
CA PRO A 175 17.59 8.09 12.66
C PRO A 175 16.12 7.77 13.04
N GLU A 176 15.81 7.81 14.33
CA GLU A 176 14.48 7.53 14.91
C GLU A 176 14.02 8.65 15.87
N GLU A 177 14.64 9.83 15.81
CA GLU A 177 14.34 11.01 16.65
C GLU A 177 12.89 11.51 16.48
N GLU A 178 12.29 11.31 15.31
CA GLU A 178 10.91 11.73 15.02
C GLU A 178 9.86 10.67 15.40
N THR A 179 10.29 9.50 15.88
CA THR A 179 9.40 8.37 16.20
C THR A 179 8.62 8.60 17.50
N PRO A 180 9.24 9.02 18.62
CA PRO A 180 8.50 9.38 19.83
C PRO A 180 7.70 10.67 19.61
N VAL A 181 6.45 10.68 20.04
CA VAL A 181 5.59 11.88 20.04
C VAL A 181 4.93 12.09 21.39
N LEU A 182 5.03 13.31 21.91
CA LEU A 182 4.31 13.74 23.09
C LEU A 182 2.90 14.25 22.72
N ARG A 183 1.92 13.91 23.55
CA ARG A 183 0.55 14.41 23.51
C ARG A 183 0.19 15.00 24.87
N ILE A 184 -0.35 16.23 24.87
CA ILE A 184 -0.73 16.97 26.07
C ILE A 184 -2.24 17.26 26.07
N LYS A 185 -2.90 16.94 27.18
CA LYS A 185 -4.35 17.09 27.33
C LYS A 185 -4.74 18.56 27.44
N GLY A 186 -5.65 19.02 26.56
CA GLY A 186 -6.12 20.40 26.51
C GLY A 186 -5.44 21.27 25.45
N GLU A 187 -4.37 20.79 24.83
CA GLU A 187 -3.82 21.34 23.59
C GLU A 187 -4.40 20.57 22.39
N GLY A 188 -5.67 20.83 22.11
CA GLY A 188 -6.25 20.43 20.83
C GLY A 188 -5.57 21.23 19.71
N SER A 189 -4.88 20.54 18.79
CA SER A 189 -4.49 21.04 17.46
C SER A 189 -4.09 22.52 17.43
N LYS A 190 -2.92 22.85 17.97
CA LYS A 190 -2.23 24.09 17.63
C LYS A 190 -0.78 23.77 17.28
N GLU A 191 -0.43 24.14 16.06
CA GLU A 191 0.93 24.35 15.62
C GLU A 191 1.70 25.25 16.61
N ASN A 192 3.00 24.95 16.71
CA ASN A 192 4.11 25.72 17.27
C ASN A 192 4.33 25.73 18.80
N VAL A 193 5.41 25.07 19.21
CA VAL A 193 6.32 25.62 20.23
C VAL A 193 7.64 25.98 19.55
N LYS A 194 8.00 27.26 19.71
CA LYS A 194 9.21 27.92 19.24
C LYS A 194 10.46 27.33 19.91
N ALA A 195 11.55 27.24 19.15
CA ALA A 195 12.90 27.08 19.68
C ALA A 195 13.24 28.18 20.71
N PRO A 196 14.03 27.87 21.76
CA PRO A 196 14.35 28.85 22.79
C PRO A 196 15.36 29.90 22.29
N GLU A 197 15.09 31.15 22.63
CA GLU A 197 15.95 32.30 22.46
C GLU A 197 17.29 32.13 23.21
N VAL A 198 18.41 32.26 22.49
CA VAL A 198 19.72 32.49 23.11
C VAL A 198 20.01 33.98 23.07
N ALA A 199 20.17 34.57 24.26
CA ALA A 199 20.46 35.98 24.42
C ALA A 199 21.93 36.33 24.11
N HIS A 200 22.09 37.40 23.33
CA HIS A 200 23.16 38.41 23.36
C HIS A 200 24.57 38.05 22.86
N CYS A 201 24.86 38.51 21.63
CA CYS A 201 26.02 39.37 21.35
C CYS A 201 25.59 40.50 20.38
N ILE A 202 26.07 41.72 20.65
CA ILE A 202 25.66 43.05 20.10
C ILE A 202 26.26 43.30 18.68
N PRO A 203 25.68 44.20 17.85
CA PRO A 203 25.57 44.07 16.39
C PRO A 203 26.56 44.94 15.61
N LEU A 204 26.68 44.70 14.30
CA LEU A 204 27.07 45.71 13.30
C LEU A 204 26.48 45.35 11.92
N GLY A 205 25.66 46.26 11.36
CA GLY A 205 25.34 46.29 9.93
C GLY A 205 23.89 46.01 9.54
N GLN A 206 23.04 47.03 9.60
CA GLN A 206 21.72 47.06 8.96
C GLN A 206 21.85 46.96 7.42
N THR A 207 21.09 46.06 6.79
CA THR A 207 20.41 46.32 5.50
C THR A 207 19.08 45.55 5.42
N ASN A 208 18.11 46.16 4.76
CA ASN A 208 16.67 45.87 4.72
C ASN A 208 16.26 44.44 4.28
N PRO A 209 15.04 43.98 4.66
CA PRO A 209 14.51 42.66 4.30
C PRO A 209 13.90 42.64 2.88
N GLN A 210 14.38 41.74 2.03
CA GLN A 210 13.59 41.23 0.90
C GLN A 210 12.90 39.93 1.33
N ALA A 211 11.58 39.88 1.12
CA ALA A 211 10.76 38.69 1.37
C ALA A 211 11.27 37.50 0.56
N LYS A 212 11.70 36.42 1.24
CA LYS A 212 11.88 35.10 0.62
C LYS A 212 10.50 34.53 0.33
N ILE A 213 10.18 34.34 -0.95
CA ILE A 213 9.06 33.51 -1.39
C ILE A 213 9.35 32.08 -0.90
N ALA A 214 8.39 31.45 -0.21
CA ALA A 214 8.52 30.06 0.20
C ALA A 214 8.52 29.16 -1.04
N GLN A 215 9.63 28.48 -1.31
CA GLN A 215 9.78 27.56 -2.43
C GLN A 215 8.91 26.32 -2.19
N LYS A 216 8.11 25.91 -3.19
CA LYS A 216 7.30 24.70 -3.12
C LYS A 216 8.09 23.48 -3.56
N GLN A 217 7.72 22.32 -3.03
CA GLN A 217 8.32 21.03 -3.38
C GLN A 217 7.49 20.39 -4.50
N ILE A 218 8.09 20.14 -5.66
CA ILE A 218 7.41 19.59 -6.83
C ILE A 218 8.08 18.30 -7.26
N PHE A 219 7.30 17.25 -7.45
CA PHE A 219 7.79 16.00 -8.02
C PHE A 219 7.22 15.82 -9.44
N ILE A 220 8.07 15.46 -10.41
CA ILE A 220 7.64 15.19 -11.79
C ILE A 220 7.79 13.69 -12.08
N SER A 221 6.65 13.03 -12.27
CA SER A 221 6.51 11.63 -12.67
C SER A 221 6.42 11.51 -14.19
N TYR A 222 7.27 10.68 -14.80
CA TYR A 222 7.33 10.48 -16.25
C TYR A 222 8.01 9.16 -16.62
N LYS A 223 7.86 8.72 -17.88
CA LYS A 223 8.58 7.56 -18.41
C LYS A 223 9.94 7.97 -19.00
N ARG A 224 11.02 7.36 -18.50
CA ARG A 224 12.40 7.60 -18.98
C ARG A 224 12.67 7.00 -20.37
N ASP A 225 13.68 7.53 -21.06
CA ASP A 225 14.16 7.09 -22.39
C ASP A 225 13.05 7.05 -23.46
N VAL A 226 12.01 7.88 -23.28
CA VAL A 226 10.84 7.95 -24.15
C VAL A 226 10.58 9.40 -24.51
N VAL A 227 10.41 9.64 -25.80
CA VAL A 227 9.94 10.92 -26.35
C VAL A 227 8.42 10.83 -26.54
N PRO A 228 7.63 11.85 -26.12
CA PRO A 228 8.06 13.16 -25.62
C PRO A 228 8.31 13.25 -24.11
N ASP A 229 7.99 12.21 -23.33
CA ASP A 229 8.00 12.21 -21.86
C ASP A 229 9.26 12.82 -21.23
N GLU A 230 10.44 12.31 -21.59
CA GLU A 230 11.71 12.75 -21.01
C GLU A 230 12.08 14.18 -21.44
N THR A 231 11.83 14.51 -22.70
CA THR A 231 12.09 15.85 -23.24
C THR A 231 11.24 16.91 -22.54
N VAL A 232 9.94 16.63 -22.38
CA VAL A 232 9.02 17.53 -21.69
C VAL A 232 9.35 17.59 -20.19
N ALA A 233 9.68 16.47 -19.54
CA ALA A 233 10.07 16.45 -18.14
C ALA A 233 11.30 17.33 -17.85
N LEU A 234 12.32 17.27 -18.72
CA LEU A 234 13.52 18.11 -18.62
C LEU A 234 13.20 19.59 -18.77
N GLN A 235 12.35 19.95 -19.75
CA GLN A 235 11.91 21.33 -19.96
C GLN A 235 11.12 21.88 -18.76
N LEU A 236 10.20 21.07 -18.21
CA LEU A 236 9.45 21.43 -17.00
C LEU A 236 10.36 21.56 -15.78
N TYR A 237 11.34 20.67 -15.61
CA TYR A 237 12.32 20.74 -14.54
C TYR A 237 13.11 22.05 -14.56
N GLU A 238 13.64 22.43 -15.72
CA GLU A 238 14.39 23.68 -15.88
C GLU A 238 13.53 24.91 -15.63
N ALA A 239 12.29 24.92 -16.10
CA ALA A 239 11.40 26.08 -15.99
C ALA A 239 10.80 26.23 -14.57
N LEU A 240 10.32 25.14 -13.97
CA LEU A 240 9.73 25.16 -12.63
C LEU A 240 10.80 25.32 -11.54
N GLY A 241 12.02 24.83 -11.79
CA GLY A 241 13.16 24.92 -10.87
C GLY A 241 13.70 26.33 -10.64
N GLN A 242 13.25 27.32 -11.42
CA GLN A 242 13.63 28.73 -11.20
C GLN A 242 13.00 29.33 -9.94
N SER A 243 11.82 28.84 -9.55
CA SER A 243 11.02 29.37 -8.44
C SER A 243 10.68 28.34 -7.36
N ASN A 244 10.87 27.05 -7.65
CA ASN A 244 10.46 25.93 -6.80
C ASN A 244 11.59 24.91 -6.68
N ASP A 245 11.49 24.03 -5.68
CA ASP A 245 12.34 22.86 -5.56
C ASP A 245 11.71 21.71 -6.36
N VAL A 246 12.35 21.28 -7.43
CA VAL A 246 11.78 20.32 -8.39
C VAL A 246 12.62 19.06 -8.41
N PHE A 247 11.98 17.90 -8.27
CA PHE A 247 12.60 16.60 -8.31
C PHE A 247 12.19 15.84 -9.57
N ILE A 248 13.20 15.33 -10.29
CA ILE A 248 13.05 14.35 -11.37
C ILE A 248 13.95 13.15 -11.11
N ASP A 249 13.55 12.00 -11.64
CA ASP A 249 14.15 10.69 -11.42
C ASP A 249 15.54 10.48 -12.08
N GLN A 250 16.19 11.55 -12.57
CA GLN A 250 17.48 11.54 -13.30
C GLN A 250 18.71 11.90 -12.45
N ARG A 251 18.58 12.61 -11.31
CA ARG A 251 19.74 13.18 -10.57
C ARG A 251 19.86 12.66 -9.13
N MET A 252 19.71 11.36 -8.93
CA MET A 252 20.09 10.74 -7.66
C MET A 252 21.59 10.45 -7.63
N LEU A 253 22.28 10.93 -6.58
CA LEU A 253 23.72 10.71 -6.40
C LEU A 253 24.03 9.21 -6.39
N VAL A 254 25.11 8.80 -7.06
CA VAL A 254 25.60 7.42 -7.08
C VAL A 254 25.79 6.94 -5.63
N GLY A 255 25.05 5.91 -5.22
CA GLY A 255 25.04 5.38 -3.85
C GLY A 255 23.89 5.85 -2.96
N THR A 256 22.96 6.67 -3.44
CA THR A 256 21.74 7.03 -2.69
C THR A 256 20.68 5.93 -2.75
N ARG A 257 19.93 5.78 -1.67
CA ARG A 257 18.81 4.84 -1.55
C ARG A 257 17.61 5.36 -2.36
N TRP A 258 17.65 5.09 -3.66
CA TRP A 258 16.72 5.59 -4.68
C TRP A 258 15.23 5.57 -4.26
N ALA A 259 14.76 4.45 -3.71
CA ALA A 259 13.36 4.30 -3.30
C ALA A 259 12.99 5.15 -2.09
N GLU A 260 13.89 5.29 -1.10
CA GLU A 260 13.65 6.13 0.09
C GLU A 260 13.59 7.61 -0.28
N GLN A 261 14.48 8.04 -1.17
CA GLN A 261 14.49 9.41 -1.66
C GLN A 261 13.23 9.72 -2.48
N LEU A 262 12.80 8.78 -3.33
CA LEU A 262 11.58 8.91 -4.12
C LEU A 262 10.34 9.03 -3.22
N GLU A 263 10.20 8.16 -2.22
CA GLU A 263 9.07 8.20 -1.28
C GLU A 263 9.08 9.52 -0.50
N THR A 264 10.24 9.94 -0.01
CA THR A 264 10.42 11.18 0.74
C THR A 264 10.01 12.39 -0.11
N ASN A 265 10.47 12.44 -1.36
CA ASN A 265 10.15 13.53 -2.28
C ASN A 265 8.64 13.59 -2.58
N ILE A 266 7.97 12.45 -2.78
CA ILE A 266 6.50 12.43 -3.00
C ILE A 266 5.74 12.82 -1.73
N ARG A 267 6.18 12.38 -0.55
CA ARG A 267 5.53 12.69 0.73
C ARG A 267 5.66 14.17 1.11
N GLN A 268 6.78 14.79 0.75
CA GLN A 268 7.07 16.20 1.03
C GLN A 268 6.58 17.13 -0.08
N ALA A 269 6.17 16.60 -1.25
CA ALA A 269 5.71 17.39 -2.37
C ALA A 269 4.42 18.18 -2.04
N ASP A 270 4.37 19.43 -2.48
CA ASP A 270 3.15 20.23 -2.58
C ASP A 270 2.34 19.83 -3.83
N ALA A 271 3.02 19.44 -4.91
CA ALA A 271 2.40 19.02 -6.16
C ALA A 271 3.20 17.89 -6.84
N VAL A 272 2.46 16.96 -7.45
CA VAL A 272 3.01 15.89 -8.29
C VAL A 272 2.52 16.09 -9.72
N VAL A 273 3.41 16.45 -10.63
CA VAL A 273 3.12 16.58 -12.06
C VAL A 273 3.31 15.21 -12.72
N VAL A 274 2.28 14.70 -13.40
CA VAL A 274 2.29 13.35 -13.98
C VAL A 274 2.19 13.44 -15.49
N LEU A 275 3.26 13.06 -16.20
CA LEU A 275 3.32 13.08 -17.66
C LEU A 275 2.79 11.77 -18.26
N LEU A 276 1.74 11.85 -19.07
CA LEU A 276 0.92 10.73 -19.53
C LEU A 276 0.90 10.65 -21.07
N SER A 277 1.85 9.91 -21.64
CA SER A 277 1.88 9.51 -23.05
C SER A 277 1.36 8.08 -23.25
N THR A 278 1.30 7.61 -24.49
CA THR A 278 1.00 6.18 -24.80
C THR A 278 1.96 5.19 -24.12
N HIS A 279 3.13 5.65 -23.67
CA HIS A 279 4.11 4.82 -23.00
C HIS A 279 4.00 4.89 -21.47
N SER A 280 3.88 6.09 -20.88
CA SER A 280 3.83 6.22 -19.42
C SER A 280 2.51 5.75 -18.80
N VAL A 281 1.40 5.82 -19.53
CA VAL A 281 0.09 5.30 -19.06
C VAL A 281 0.10 3.78 -18.79
N ASN A 282 1.14 3.08 -19.23
CA ASN A 282 1.30 1.65 -18.98
C ASN A 282 2.48 1.34 -18.04
N SER A 283 3.22 2.34 -17.58
CA SER A 283 4.37 2.15 -16.70
C SER A 283 3.94 1.78 -15.28
N GLU A 284 4.46 0.66 -14.78
CA GLU A 284 4.27 0.23 -13.40
C GLU A 284 4.78 1.26 -12.39
N MET A 285 5.86 1.96 -12.73
CA MET A 285 6.49 2.92 -11.83
C MET A 285 5.64 4.19 -11.71
N VAL A 286 5.23 4.77 -12.83
CA VAL A 286 4.35 5.95 -12.88
C VAL A 286 3.05 5.66 -12.12
N LEU A 287 2.47 4.47 -12.32
CA LEU A 287 1.29 4.05 -11.57
C LEU A 287 1.52 4.03 -10.05
N GLN A 288 2.65 3.50 -9.59
CA GLN A 288 2.96 3.47 -8.16
C GLN A 288 3.20 4.85 -7.56
N GLU A 289 3.83 5.75 -8.31
CA GLU A 289 4.03 7.14 -7.90
C GLU A 289 2.68 7.86 -7.74
N ILE A 290 1.75 7.64 -8.69
CA ILE A 290 0.37 8.15 -8.60
C ILE A 290 -0.35 7.54 -7.40
N GLU A 291 -0.26 6.23 -7.20
CA GLU A 291 -0.90 5.54 -6.07
C GLU A 291 -0.37 6.06 -4.72
N LEU A 292 0.95 6.26 -4.58
CA LEU A 292 1.52 6.86 -3.38
C LEU A 292 1.06 8.30 -3.20
N ALA A 293 1.18 9.13 -4.25
CA ALA A 293 0.76 10.53 -4.20
C ALA A 293 -0.70 10.66 -3.77
N HIS A 294 -1.57 9.78 -4.29
CA HIS A 294 -2.98 9.73 -3.92
C HIS A 294 -3.18 9.35 -2.46
N LYS A 295 -2.53 8.28 -1.98
CA LYS A 295 -2.59 7.86 -0.56
C LYS A 295 -2.09 8.95 0.40
N VAL A 296 -1.02 9.65 0.02
CA VAL A 296 -0.48 10.77 0.81
C VAL A 296 -1.47 11.93 0.78
N ALA A 297 -2.05 12.26 -0.37
CA ALA A 297 -3.06 13.31 -0.51
C ALA A 297 -4.29 13.03 0.35
N GLU A 298 -4.80 11.80 0.38
CA GLU A 298 -5.90 11.41 1.26
C GLU A 298 -5.55 11.59 2.75
N ALA A 299 -4.32 11.26 3.14
CA ALA A 299 -3.86 11.38 4.53
C ALA A 299 -3.58 12.83 4.95
N ASN A 300 -3.15 13.68 4.02
CA ASN A 300 -2.63 15.02 4.28
C ASN A 300 -3.54 16.14 3.71
N GLY A 301 -4.87 15.94 3.72
CA GLY A 301 -5.84 16.98 3.38
C GLY A 301 -5.74 17.50 1.93
N GLY A 302 -5.35 16.64 0.99
CA GLY A 302 -5.28 16.92 -0.45
C GLY A 302 -3.89 17.25 -0.98
N LYS A 303 -2.81 17.06 -0.20
CA LYS A 303 -1.41 17.26 -0.63
C LYS A 303 -0.60 15.95 -0.67
N PRO A 304 0.20 15.67 -1.73
CA PRO A 304 0.45 16.54 -2.88
C PRO A 304 -0.78 16.65 -3.80
N ARG A 305 -0.93 17.80 -4.46
CA ARG A 305 -1.91 17.92 -5.55
C ARG A 305 -1.39 17.18 -6.77
N ILE A 306 -2.14 16.20 -7.25
CA ILE A 306 -1.82 15.48 -8.49
C ILE A 306 -2.25 16.33 -9.68
N LEU A 307 -1.32 16.60 -10.59
CA LEU A 307 -1.49 17.42 -11.80
C LEU A 307 -1.19 16.54 -13.04
N PRO A 308 -2.19 15.85 -13.60
CA PRO A 308 -2.01 15.01 -14.78
C PRO A 308 -1.83 15.86 -16.05
N VAL A 309 -0.88 15.48 -16.91
CA VAL A 309 -0.59 16.12 -18.19
C VAL A 309 -0.62 15.04 -19.29
N ARG A 310 -1.59 15.13 -20.20
CA ARG A 310 -1.67 14.25 -21.37
C ARG A 310 -0.68 14.70 -22.43
N LEU A 311 0.30 13.86 -22.75
CA LEU A 311 1.29 14.08 -23.80
C LEU A 311 0.83 13.39 -25.09
N ALA A 312 0.10 14.14 -25.93
CA ALA A 312 -0.54 13.69 -27.17
C ALA A 312 -1.40 12.43 -26.99
N TYR A 313 -1.80 12.13 -25.75
CA TYR A 313 -2.58 10.95 -25.39
C TYR A 313 -4.06 11.29 -25.25
N ARG A 314 -4.88 10.77 -26.16
CA ARG A 314 -6.31 11.12 -26.27
C ARG A 314 -7.28 10.02 -25.82
N ASP A 315 -6.78 8.82 -25.56
CA ASP A 315 -7.64 7.71 -25.14
C ASP A 315 -8.09 7.88 -23.67
N PRO A 316 -9.26 7.34 -23.27
CA PRO A 316 -9.63 7.23 -21.87
C PRO A 316 -8.56 6.47 -21.09
N PHE A 317 -8.27 6.92 -19.86
CA PHE A 317 -7.38 6.15 -18.99
C PHE A 317 -8.01 4.77 -18.73
N GLN A 318 -7.19 3.73 -18.85
CA GLN A 318 -7.60 2.37 -18.53
C GLN A 318 -7.33 2.07 -17.05
N HIS A 319 -7.99 1.04 -16.54
CA HIS A 319 -7.73 0.54 -15.19
C HIS A 319 -6.25 0.08 -15.06
N PRO A 320 -5.54 0.41 -13.97
CA PRO A 320 -6.01 1.09 -12.74
C PRO A 320 -5.85 2.63 -12.74
N LEU A 321 -5.20 3.24 -13.73
CA LEU A 321 -5.01 4.69 -13.78
C LEU A 321 -6.31 5.49 -13.78
N SER A 322 -7.35 4.94 -14.42
CA SER A 322 -8.69 5.53 -14.44
C SER A 322 -9.22 5.86 -13.05
N VAL A 323 -8.89 5.04 -12.05
CA VAL A 323 -9.36 5.20 -10.66
C VAL A 323 -8.83 6.50 -10.06
N TYR A 324 -7.55 6.77 -10.26
CA TYR A 324 -6.87 7.92 -9.65
C TYR A 324 -7.03 9.20 -10.46
N LEU A 325 -7.08 9.09 -11.78
CA LEU A 325 -6.94 10.25 -12.67
C LEU A 325 -8.26 10.74 -13.27
N ASN A 326 -9.27 9.88 -13.44
CA ASN A 326 -10.57 10.32 -13.97
C ASN A 326 -11.28 11.35 -13.09
N PRO A 327 -11.19 11.30 -11.75
CA PRO A 327 -11.78 12.32 -10.89
C PRO A 327 -11.08 13.69 -10.96
N ILE A 328 -9.93 13.81 -11.63
CA ILE A 328 -9.04 14.98 -11.57
C ILE A 328 -8.94 15.66 -12.96
N ASN A 329 -8.88 16.99 -12.96
CA ASN A 329 -8.61 17.77 -14.17
C ASN A 329 -7.18 17.57 -14.68
N TRP A 330 -6.96 17.65 -15.99
CA TRP A 330 -5.66 17.38 -16.63
C TRP A 330 -5.30 18.43 -17.68
N ALA A 331 -4.01 18.72 -17.86
CA ALA A 331 -3.51 19.56 -18.94
C ALA A 331 -3.24 18.72 -20.22
N LEU A 332 -3.19 19.38 -21.39
CA LEU A 332 -2.90 18.74 -22.68
C LEU A 332 -1.67 19.38 -23.32
N TRP A 333 -0.81 18.53 -23.85
CA TRP A 333 0.33 18.91 -24.68
C TRP A 333 0.25 18.05 -25.94
N ASP A 334 0.18 18.64 -27.14
CA ASP A 334 0.14 17.90 -28.40
C ASP A 334 1.50 17.94 -29.12
N SER A 335 2.25 19.03 -28.98
CA SER A 335 3.54 19.24 -29.63
C SER A 335 4.47 20.18 -28.85
N GLU A 336 5.75 20.25 -29.23
CA GLU A 336 6.76 21.13 -28.61
C GLU A 336 6.36 22.62 -28.59
N ALA A 337 5.48 23.05 -29.51
CA ALA A 337 4.96 24.42 -29.51
C ALA A 337 4.10 24.74 -28.27
N ASP A 338 3.53 23.73 -27.62
CA ASP A 338 2.65 23.88 -26.46
C ASP A 338 3.42 23.94 -25.13
N THR A 339 4.72 23.62 -25.13
CA THR A 339 5.55 23.57 -23.91
C THR A 339 5.51 24.88 -23.10
N PRO A 340 5.64 26.10 -23.70
CA PRO A 340 5.59 27.34 -22.94
C PRO A 340 4.23 27.57 -22.25
N ASP A 341 3.14 27.24 -22.93
CA ASP A 341 1.78 27.37 -22.40
C ASP A 341 1.54 26.38 -21.26
N LEU A 342 2.00 25.12 -21.44
CA LEU A 342 1.95 24.09 -20.40
C LEU A 342 2.71 24.51 -19.13
N ILE A 343 3.91 25.09 -19.28
CA ILE A 343 4.70 25.59 -18.14
C ILE A 343 3.90 26.64 -17.37
N SER A 344 3.30 27.60 -18.08
CA SER A 344 2.51 28.67 -17.45
C SER A 344 1.28 28.12 -16.73
N GLU A 345 0.58 27.16 -17.35
CA GLU A 345 -0.59 26.50 -16.76
C GLU A 345 -0.22 25.72 -15.49
N LEU A 346 0.87 24.94 -15.52
CA LEU A 346 1.34 24.20 -14.36
C LEU A 346 1.78 25.13 -13.22
N GLN A 347 2.48 26.23 -13.52
CA GLN A 347 2.86 27.24 -12.50
C GLN A 347 1.62 27.79 -11.79
N GLN A 348 0.57 28.16 -12.54
CA GLN A 348 -0.69 28.63 -11.95
C GLN A 348 -1.37 27.56 -11.10
N ALA A 349 -1.39 26.30 -11.56
CA ALA A 349 -2.00 25.20 -10.83
C ALA A 349 -1.25 24.91 -9.51
N ILE A 350 0.08 24.90 -9.53
CA ILE A 350 0.94 24.77 -8.35
C ILE A 350 0.68 25.93 -7.37
N ASP A 351 0.38 27.13 -7.88
CA ASP A 351 0.05 28.32 -7.09
C ASP A 351 -1.34 28.37 -6.47
N GLY A 352 -2.13 27.30 -6.61
CA GLY A 352 -3.50 27.25 -6.06
C GLY A 352 -4.55 27.74 -7.04
N GLY A 353 -4.17 28.08 -8.27
CA GLY A 353 -5.08 28.39 -9.35
C GLY A 353 -5.92 27.18 -9.79
N VAL A 354 -7.08 27.47 -10.39
CA VAL A 354 -7.92 26.48 -11.08
C VAL A 354 -7.34 26.27 -12.48
N LEU A 355 -7.11 25.01 -12.89
CA LEU A 355 -6.80 24.68 -14.29
C LEU A 355 -7.95 25.18 -15.17
N SER A 356 -7.69 26.19 -16.00
CA SER A 356 -8.69 26.81 -16.87
C SER A 356 -8.97 25.90 -18.08
N ILE A 357 -9.80 24.88 -17.90
CA ILE A 357 -10.24 24.03 -19.00
C ILE A 357 -11.75 24.01 -19.05
N ASP A 358 -12.26 24.58 -20.15
CA ASP A 358 -13.64 24.53 -20.58
C ASP A 358 -14.10 23.07 -20.69
N GLU A 359 -15.15 22.65 -19.98
CA GLU A 359 -15.67 21.28 -20.01
C GLU A 359 -16.02 20.81 -21.44
N GLN A 360 -16.36 21.75 -22.34
CA GLN A 360 -16.58 21.47 -23.76
C GLN A 360 -15.32 20.98 -24.48
N ARG A 361 -14.13 21.54 -24.18
CA ARG A 361 -12.86 21.11 -24.78
C ARG A 361 -12.48 19.69 -24.39
N LYS A 362 -12.77 19.24 -23.16
CA LYS A 362 -12.52 17.85 -22.71
C LYS A 362 -13.39 16.84 -23.45
N ALA A 363 -14.66 17.16 -23.65
CA ALA A 363 -15.59 16.32 -24.40
C ALA A 363 -15.18 16.20 -25.87
N ASP A 364 -14.71 17.28 -26.48
CA ASP A 364 -14.28 17.29 -27.88
C ASP A 364 -12.92 16.62 -28.09
N VAL A 365 -11.97 16.71 -27.15
CA VAL A 365 -10.65 16.06 -27.24
C VAL A 365 -10.74 14.54 -27.13
N VAL A 366 -11.63 14.01 -26.28
CA VAL A 366 -11.86 12.55 -26.12
C VAL A 366 -12.76 12.00 -27.24
N LYS A 367 -13.67 12.82 -27.82
CA LYS A 367 -14.55 12.40 -28.94
C LYS A 367 -13.91 12.56 -30.32
N ALA A 368 -12.95 13.47 -30.51
CA ALA A 368 -12.28 13.70 -31.78
C ALA A 368 -11.12 12.72 -32.02
N ALA A 369 -11.43 11.42 -32.09
CA ALA A 369 -10.61 10.51 -32.87
C ALA A 369 -11.07 10.63 -34.34
N PRO A 370 -10.31 11.28 -35.24
CA PRO A 370 -10.68 11.28 -36.64
C PRO A 370 -10.58 9.84 -37.16
N LYS A 371 -11.66 9.34 -37.78
CA LYS A 371 -11.57 8.22 -38.73
C LYS A 371 -10.77 8.70 -39.94
N VAL A 372 -9.45 8.80 -39.81
CA VAL A 372 -8.58 9.06 -40.95
C VAL A 372 -8.68 7.83 -41.86
N LYS A 373 -9.32 7.99 -43.02
CA LYS A 373 -9.11 7.10 -44.16
C LYS A 373 -7.66 7.29 -44.59
N ILE A 374 -6.76 6.46 -44.08
CA ILE A 374 -5.38 6.39 -44.54
C ILE A 374 -5.42 5.87 -45.99
N PRO A 375 -4.86 6.59 -46.98
CA PRO A 375 -4.64 6.03 -48.32
C PRO A 375 -3.76 4.80 -48.17
N GLN A 376 -4.23 3.65 -48.66
CA GLN A 376 -3.47 2.39 -48.62
C GLN A 376 -2.09 2.60 -49.28
N PRO A 377 -0.98 2.38 -48.56
CA PRO A 377 0.31 2.24 -49.19
C PRO A 377 0.28 1.00 -50.09
N LEU A 378 0.90 1.11 -51.26
CA LEU A 378 1.12 0.00 -52.18
C LEU A 378 1.77 -1.20 -51.45
N PRO A 379 1.41 -2.44 -51.82
CA PRO A 379 1.75 -3.63 -51.06
C PRO A 379 3.22 -4.03 -51.28
N VAL A 380 4.14 -3.53 -50.44
CA VAL A 380 5.49 -4.09 -50.29
C VAL A 380 5.95 -3.98 -48.83
N ALA A 381 5.42 -4.88 -48.00
CA ALA A 381 5.95 -5.39 -46.72
C ALA A 381 4.74 -5.86 -45.91
N GLN A 382 4.66 -7.15 -45.61
CA GLN A 382 3.60 -7.69 -44.75
C GLN A 382 3.71 -7.02 -43.36
N PRO A 383 2.64 -6.38 -42.86
CA PRO A 383 2.68 -5.81 -41.52
C PRO A 383 2.64 -6.97 -40.52
N ILE A 384 3.67 -7.04 -39.67
CA ILE A 384 3.61 -7.78 -38.41
C ILE A 384 2.30 -7.34 -37.73
N ALA A 385 1.45 -8.30 -37.35
CA ALA A 385 0.20 -8.02 -36.64
C ALA A 385 0.49 -7.00 -35.52
N LYS A 386 -0.31 -5.94 -35.45
CA LYS A 386 -0.12 -4.76 -34.59
C LYS A 386 0.21 -5.23 -33.16
N LEU A 387 1.49 -5.23 -32.80
CA LEU A 387 1.96 -5.77 -31.52
C LEU A 387 1.28 -5.02 -30.37
N GLU A 388 0.56 -5.75 -29.51
CA GLU A 388 -0.09 -5.19 -28.33
C GLU A 388 0.93 -4.93 -27.21
N LEU A 389 0.74 -3.86 -26.45
CA LEU A 389 1.56 -3.58 -25.28
C LEU A 389 1.41 -4.70 -24.23
N PRO A 390 2.50 -5.06 -23.52
CA PRO A 390 2.51 -6.21 -22.61
C PRO A 390 1.81 -5.94 -21.27
N GLU A 391 1.63 -4.66 -20.92
CA GLU A 391 1.09 -4.15 -19.66
C GLU A 391 -0.46 -4.13 -19.64
N GLY A 392 -1.04 -4.08 -18.44
CA GLY A 392 -2.49 -4.04 -18.24
C GLY A 392 -3.23 -5.37 -18.43
N THR A 393 -4.55 -5.33 -18.19
CA THR A 393 -5.43 -6.48 -18.40
C THR A 393 -5.64 -6.73 -19.90
N MET A 394 -5.45 -7.97 -20.34
CA MET A 394 -5.57 -8.30 -21.77
C MET A 394 -7.03 -8.33 -22.22
N ASP A 395 -7.30 -7.64 -23.34
CA ASP A 395 -8.58 -7.73 -24.04
C ASP A 395 -8.93 -9.18 -24.37
N THR A 396 -10.23 -9.50 -24.38
CA THR A 396 -10.70 -10.87 -24.62
C THR A 396 -10.39 -11.39 -26.02
N ALA A 397 -10.23 -10.51 -27.00
CA ALA A 397 -9.86 -10.81 -28.38
C ALA A 397 -8.34 -10.80 -28.63
N SER A 398 -7.52 -10.53 -27.61
CA SER A 398 -6.06 -10.49 -27.75
C SER A 398 -5.50 -11.82 -28.25
N ASP A 399 -4.81 -11.77 -29.40
CA ASP A 399 -4.10 -12.91 -29.98
C ASP A 399 -2.93 -13.36 -29.10
N PHE A 400 -2.46 -12.52 -28.18
CA PHE A 400 -1.32 -12.79 -27.30
C PHE A 400 -1.69 -13.53 -26.01
N TYR A 401 -2.97 -13.80 -25.76
CA TYR A 401 -3.39 -14.61 -24.63
C TYR A 401 -3.00 -16.08 -24.83
N ILE A 402 -2.41 -16.69 -23.79
CA ILE A 402 -2.13 -18.13 -23.78
C ILE A 402 -3.09 -18.82 -22.82
N GLU A 403 -3.94 -19.65 -23.39
CA GLU A 403 -4.87 -20.48 -22.62
C GLU A 403 -4.09 -21.49 -21.77
N ARG A 404 -4.46 -21.56 -20.49
CA ARG A 404 -3.95 -22.55 -19.53
C ARG A 404 -5.02 -23.60 -19.25
N ASP A 405 -4.62 -24.72 -18.67
CA ASP A 405 -5.58 -25.79 -18.34
C ASP A 405 -6.66 -25.34 -17.35
N CYS A 406 -6.31 -24.45 -16.41
CA CYS A 406 -7.28 -23.86 -15.48
C CYS A 406 -8.28 -22.94 -16.18
N ASP A 407 -7.90 -22.29 -17.28
CA ASP A 407 -8.80 -21.43 -18.04
C ASP A 407 -9.94 -22.25 -18.66
N ARG A 408 -9.61 -23.41 -19.24
CA ARG A 408 -10.61 -24.32 -19.82
C ARG A 408 -11.63 -24.79 -18.78
N ILE A 409 -11.15 -25.11 -17.57
CA ILE A 409 -12.01 -25.47 -16.44
C ILE A 409 -12.90 -24.27 -16.08
N ALA A 410 -12.32 -23.07 -15.96
CA ALA A 410 -13.04 -21.85 -15.61
C ALA A 410 -14.20 -21.56 -16.58
N LEU A 411 -13.90 -21.56 -17.88
CA LEU A 411 -14.85 -21.21 -18.95
C LEU A 411 -15.93 -22.28 -19.13
N SER A 412 -15.64 -23.54 -18.80
CA SER A 412 -16.65 -24.62 -18.79
C SER A 412 -17.57 -24.51 -17.58
N VAL A 413 -17.00 -24.33 -16.39
CA VAL A 413 -17.77 -24.28 -15.13
C VAL A 413 -18.67 -23.05 -15.10
N ILE A 414 -18.19 -21.89 -15.56
CA ILE A 414 -18.99 -20.65 -15.51
C ILE A 414 -20.24 -20.69 -16.39
N GLN A 415 -20.40 -21.66 -17.28
CA GLN A 415 -21.65 -21.81 -18.04
C GLN A 415 -22.78 -22.41 -17.20
N GLN A 416 -22.47 -23.06 -16.07
CA GLN A 416 -23.45 -23.65 -15.15
C GLN A 416 -24.05 -22.61 -14.20
N GLN A 417 -25.19 -22.90 -13.57
CA GLN A 417 -25.83 -22.02 -12.58
C GLN A 417 -25.46 -22.40 -11.14
N GLY A 418 -25.32 -21.41 -10.26
CA GLY A 418 -25.03 -21.60 -8.86
C GLY A 418 -23.58 -21.98 -8.60
N VAL A 419 -22.66 -21.37 -9.34
CA VAL A 419 -21.21 -21.60 -9.29
C VAL A 419 -20.56 -20.72 -8.23
N THR A 420 -19.56 -21.26 -7.55
CA THR A 420 -18.59 -20.45 -6.79
C THR A 420 -17.21 -20.79 -7.32
N MET A 421 -16.43 -19.76 -7.63
CA MET A 421 -15.11 -19.90 -8.17
C MET A 421 -14.16 -18.94 -7.47
N THR A 422 -12.94 -19.39 -7.20
CA THR A 422 -11.85 -18.53 -6.76
C THR A 422 -10.68 -18.63 -7.74
N ILE A 423 -10.24 -17.50 -8.27
CA ILE A 423 -9.02 -17.39 -9.08
C ILE A 423 -7.89 -16.88 -8.17
N LYS A 424 -6.89 -17.72 -7.94
CA LYS A 424 -5.75 -17.45 -7.06
C LYS A 424 -4.46 -17.37 -7.87
N GLY A 425 -3.57 -16.50 -7.45
CA GLY A 425 -2.21 -16.47 -7.94
C GLY A 425 -1.54 -15.14 -7.69
N PRO A 426 -0.21 -15.08 -7.71
CA PRO A 426 0.50 -13.82 -7.52
C PRO A 426 0.04 -12.70 -8.47
N ARG A 427 0.38 -11.45 -8.12
CA ARG A 427 0.25 -10.31 -9.04
C ARG A 427 0.91 -10.61 -10.39
N GLN A 428 0.34 -10.06 -11.46
CA GLN A 428 0.83 -10.20 -12.84
C GLN A 428 0.89 -11.63 -13.42
N MET A 429 0.15 -12.57 -12.84
CA MET A 429 -0.02 -13.92 -13.40
C MET A 429 -1.14 -14.02 -14.45
N GLY A 430 -1.91 -12.93 -14.67
CA GLY A 430 -3.03 -12.90 -15.62
C GLY A 430 -4.39 -13.22 -15.00
N LYS A 431 -4.57 -12.95 -13.70
CA LYS A 431 -5.84 -13.16 -12.98
C LYS A 431 -6.98 -12.36 -13.58
N SER A 432 -6.83 -11.03 -13.67
CA SER A 432 -7.86 -10.15 -14.24
C SER A 432 -8.10 -10.43 -15.73
N SER A 433 -7.08 -10.87 -16.48
CA SER A 433 -7.25 -11.31 -17.88
C SER A 433 -8.11 -12.57 -18.00
N LEU A 434 -8.02 -13.51 -17.04
CA LEU A 434 -8.90 -14.67 -16.97
C LEU A 434 -10.30 -14.27 -16.50
N LEU A 435 -10.41 -13.36 -15.53
CA LEU A 435 -11.69 -12.84 -15.05
C LEU A 435 -12.49 -12.18 -16.18
N ASN A 436 -11.86 -11.34 -17.00
CA ASN A 436 -12.52 -10.71 -18.15
C ASN A 436 -13.09 -11.73 -19.16
N ARG A 437 -12.35 -12.82 -19.41
CA ARG A 437 -12.81 -13.90 -20.29
C ARG A 437 -13.97 -14.67 -19.66
N LEU A 438 -13.89 -14.93 -18.36
CA LEU A 438 -14.94 -15.56 -17.59
C LEU A 438 -16.23 -14.73 -17.61
N MET A 439 -16.13 -13.41 -17.41
CA MET A 439 -17.26 -12.48 -17.51
C MET A 439 -17.86 -12.48 -18.92
N LYS A 440 -17.04 -12.42 -19.97
CA LYS A 440 -17.52 -12.53 -21.35
C LYS A 440 -18.27 -13.84 -21.61
N THR A 441 -17.72 -14.98 -21.20
CA THR A 441 -18.37 -16.28 -21.35
C THR A 441 -19.66 -16.38 -20.52
N ALA A 442 -19.73 -15.72 -19.35
CA ALA A 442 -20.97 -15.63 -18.58
C ALA A 442 -22.05 -14.83 -19.31
N ILE A 443 -21.70 -13.70 -19.92
CA ILE A 443 -22.61 -12.90 -20.77
C ILE A 443 -23.11 -13.73 -21.95
N GLU A 444 -22.20 -14.43 -22.64
CA GLU A 444 -22.54 -15.33 -23.76
C GLU A 444 -23.44 -16.50 -23.33
N ALA A 445 -23.35 -16.93 -22.08
CA ALA A 445 -24.24 -17.92 -21.47
C ALA A 445 -25.59 -17.34 -20.99
N GLY A 446 -25.87 -16.06 -21.27
CA GLY A 446 -27.14 -15.39 -20.95
C GLY A 446 -27.26 -14.93 -19.50
N LYS A 447 -26.14 -14.58 -18.86
CA LYS A 447 -26.10 -14.08 -17.48
C LYS A 447 -25.89 -12.58 -17.43
N GLN A 448 -26.47 -11.95 -16.43
CA GLN A 448 -26.08 -10.61 -15.99
C GLN A 448 -24.76 -10.70 -15.24
N VAL A 449 -23.89 -9.70 -15.40
CA VAL A 449 -22.58 -9.66 -14.76
C VAL A 449 -22.44 -8.33 -14.04
N VAL A 450 -22.07 -8.40 -12.75
CA VAL A 450 -21.62 -7.25 -11.97
C VAL A 450 -20.16 -7.47 -11.63
N PHE A 451 -19.33 -6.49 -11.96
CA PHE A 451 -17.91 -6.48 -11.64
C PHE A 451 -17.64 -5.48 -10.50
N LEU A 452 -17.04 -5.97 -9.42
CA LEU A 452 -16.63 -5.16 -8.28
C LEU A 452 -15.13 -5.22 -8.11
N ASP A 453 -14.46 -4.10 -8.23
CA ASP A 453 -13.06 -3.95 -7.83
C ASP A 453 -12.99 -3.36 -6.42
N PHE A 454 -12.49 -4.14 -5.48
CA PHE A 454 -12.44 -3.73 -4.09
C PHE A 454 -11.42 -2.62 -3.81
N GLN A 455 -10.55 -2.29 -4.77
CA GLN A 455 -9.69 -1.11 -4.70
C GLN A 455 -10.47 0.20 -4.80
N LEU A 456 -11.72 0.19 -5.28
CA LEU A 456 -12.56 1.38 -5.39
C LEU A 456 -13.26 1.78 -4.09
N PHE A 457 -13.25 0.91 -3.08
CA PHE A 457 -13.74 1.30 -1.75
C PHE A 457 -12.71 2.20 -1.08
N ASP A 458 -13.15 3.40 -0.67
CA ASP A 458 -12.32 4.31 0.09
C ASP A 458 -12.01 3.76 1.49
N ARG A 459 -11.05 4.41 2.16
CA ARG A 459 -10.63 3.99 3.50
C ARG A 459 -11.74 4.12 4.54
N ALA A 460 -12.66 5.07 4.38
CA ALA A 460 -13.77 5.30 5.31
C ALA A 460 -14.74 4.12 5.29
N ALA A 461 -15.18 3.73 4.09
CA ALA A 461 -16.00 2.55 3.85
C ALA A 461 -15.31 1.29 4.38
N LEU A 462 -14.02 1.07 4.05
CA LEU A 462 -13.29 -0.11 4.51
C LEU A 462 -13.14 -0.20 6.05
N GLN A 463 -13.23 0.92 6.77
CA GLN A 463 -13.17 0.95 8.24
C GLN A 463 -14.56 0.86 8.90
N ASN A 464 -15.63 1.15 8.16
CA ASN A 464 -16.99 1.17 8.66
C ASN A 464 -17.86 0.12 7.95
N ALA A 465 -18.19 -0.95 8.67
CA ALA A 465 -19.01 -2.03 8.13
C ALA A 465 -20.34 -1.52 7.55
N ASP A 466 -21.04 -0.64 8.24
CA ASP A 466 -22.38 -0.20 7.80
C ASP A 466 -22.31 0.56 6.47
N GLU A 467 -21.35 1.46 6.35
CA GLU A 467 -21.07 2.21 5.14
C GLU A 467 -20.63 1.31 3.99
N PHE A 468 -19.69 0.39 4.23
CA PHE A 468 -19.26 -0.58 3.24
C PHE A 468 -20.42 -1.40 2.69
N TYR A 469 -21.26 -1.99 3.55
CA TYR A 469 -22.35 -2.84 3.09
C TYR A 469 -23.44 -2.06 2.34
N GLN A 470 -23.67 -0.79 2.69
CA GLN A 470 -24.56 0.10 1.95
C GLN A 470 -24.00 0.41 0.57
N GLN A 471 -22.73 0.85 0.49
CA GLN A 471 -22.04 1.13 -0.78
C GLN A 471 -21.96 -0.11 -1.67
N PHE A 472 -21.65 -1.28 -1.08
CA PHE A 472 -21.66 -2.56 -1.79
C PHE A 472 -23.03 -2.82 -2.40
N CYS A 473 -24.12 -2.72 -1.63
CA CYS A 473 -25.47 -2.95 -2.15
C CYS A 473 -25.87 -1.94 -3.24
N PHE A 474 -25.57 -0.65 -3.02
CA PHE A 474 -25.83 0.42 -3.97
C PHE A 474 -25.13 0.17 -5.31
N TRP A 475 -23.84 -0.17 -5.26
CA TRP A 475 -23.04 -0.45 -6.45
C TRP A 475 -23.58 -1.63 -7.25
N LEU A 476 -24.05 -2.70 -6.59
CA LEU A 476 -24.71 -3.80 -7.31
C LEU A 476 -25.96 -3.34 -8.07
N THR A 477 -26.79 -2.46 -7.50
CA THR A 477 -27.98 -1.96 -8.20
C THR A 477 -27.65 -0.96 -9.30
N ASP A 478 -26.64 -0.13 -9.09
CA ASP A 478 -26.15 0.83 -10.10
C ASP A 478 -25.64 0.11 -11.35
N GLU A 479 -24.79 -0.91 -11.18
CA GLU A 479 -24.29 -1.74 -12.30
C GLU A 479 -25.38 -2.56 -13.00
N LEU A 480 -26.47 -2.88 -12.30
CA LEU A 480 -27.60 -3.62 -12.86
C LEU A 480 -28.68 -2.72 -13.47
N ASP A 481 -28.51 -1.38 -13.45
CA ASP A 481 -29.53 -0.40 -13.84
C ASP A 481 -30.88 -0.68 -13.14
N MET A 482 -30.81 -0.93 -11.82
CA MET A 482 -31.94 -1.23 -10.95
C MET A 482 -32.17 -0.10 -9.94
N ASP A 483 -33.43 0.11 -9.55
CA ASP A 483 -33.76 1.07 -8.49
C ASP A 483 -33.03 0.74 -7.18
N ASP A 484 -32.40 1.75 -6.58
CA ASP A 484 -31.77 1.62 -5.26
C ASP A 484 -32.83 1.60 -4.14
N GLU A 485 -32.79 0.55 -3.32
CA GLU A 485 -33.64 0.43 -2.12
C GLU A 485 -32.83 0.27 -0.82
N VAL A 486 -31.53 0.58 -0.83
CA VAL A 486 -30.63 0.34 0.31
C VAL A 486 -31.19 0.96 1.60
N GLU A 487 -31.62 2.22 1.57
CA GLU A 487 -32.15 2.93 2.75
C GLU A 487 -33.35 2.20 3.38
N ALA A 488 -34.26 1.67 2.56
CA ALA A 488 -35.44 0.95 3.00
C ALA A 488 -35.09 -0.39 3.66
N TYR A 489 -34.07 -1.08 3.16
CA TYR A 489 -33.58 -2.33 3.74
C TYR A 489 -32.76 -2.08 5.01
N TRP A 490 -32.05 -0.95 5.11
CA TRP A 490 -31.21 -0.60 6.24
C TRP A 490 -31.98 -0.14 7.48
N LYS A 491 -33.23 0.34 7.33
CA LYS A 491 -34.14 0.67 8.45
C LYS A 491 -34.49 -0.53 9.35
N LYS A 492 -34.23 -1.76 8.90
CA LYS A 492 -34.55 -2.98 9.68
C LYS A 492 -33.51 -3.25 10.74
N ASN A 493 -33.94 -3.66 11.93
CA ASN A 493 -33.06 -4.01 13.05
C ASN A 493 -32.44 -5.41 12.85
N LEU A 494 -31.50 -5.52 11.92
CA LEU A 494 -30.77 -6.74 11.55
C LEU A 494 -29.28 -6.42 11.43
N GLY A 495 -28.41 -7.42 11.54
CA GLY A 495 -26.98 -7.23 11.27
C GLY A 495 -26.70 -6.95 9.79
N ASN A 496 -25.57 -6.32 9.48
CA ASN A 496 -25.24 -5.87 8.11
C ASN A 496 -25.25 -7.02 7.09
N SER A 497 -24.62 -8.15 7.40
CA SER A 497 -24.64 -9.33 6.53
C SER A 497 -26.06 -9.86 6.27
N GLN A 498 -26.96 -9.74 7.25
CA GLN A 498 -28.36 -10.15 7.09
C GLN A 498 -29.15 -9.15 6.24
N ARG A 499 -28.92 -7.84 6.42
CA ARG A 499 -29.51 -6.78 5.57
C ARG A 499 -29.08 -6.97 4.12
N CYS A 500 -27.78 -7.09 3.87
CA CYS A 500 -27.22 -7.36 2.55
C CYS A 500 -27.78 -8.65 1.95
N THR A 501 -27.74 -9.78 2.66
CA THR A 501 -28.33 -11.06 2.19
C THR A 501 -29.80 -10.91 1.77
N ARG A 502 -30.58 -10.10 2.50
CA ARG A 502 -31.98 -9.84 2.16
C ARG A 502 -32.12 -8.93 0.95
N TYR A 503 -31.28 -7.91 0.82
CA TYR A 503 -31.24 -7.02 -0.33
C TYR A 503 -30.96 -7.84 -1.60
N ILE A 504 -29.86 -8.59 -1.62
CA ILE A 504 -29.50 -9.45 -2.75
C ILE A 504 -30.60 -10.46 -3.06
N GLY A 505 -31.09 -11.18 -2.04
CA GLY A 505 -32.04 -12.27 -2.29
C GLY A 505 -33.48 -11.85 -2.59
N ARG A 506 -33.94 -10.68 -2.13
CA ARG A 506 -35.35 -10.25 -2.24
C ARG A 506 -35.57 -9.06 -3.18
N HIS A 507 -34.57 -8.20 -3.31
CA HIS A 507 -34.61 -7.07 -4.23
C HIS A 507 -33.97 -7.46 -5.55
N ILE A 508 -32.69 -7.83 -5.53
CA ILE A 508 -31.92 -8.09 -6.75
C ILE A 508 -32.37 -9.39 -7.42
N LEU A 509 -32.04 -10.56 -6.83
CA LEU A 509 -32.27 -11.86 -7.48
C LEU A 509 -33.75 -12.14 -7.78
N LYS A 510 -34.68 -11.62 -6.98
CA LYS A 510 -36.11 -11.86 -7.21
C LYS A 510 -36.64 -11.09 -8.41
N ASN A 511 -36.05 -9.94 -8.71
CA ASN A 511 -36.46 -9.06 -9.81
C ASN A 511 -35.63 -9.28 -11.08
N LEU A 512 -34.62 -10.16 -11.03
CA LEU A 512 -33.82 -10.56 -12.20
C LEU A 512 -34.43 -11.77 -12.91
N ASP A 513 -34.59 -11.65 -14.23
CA ASP A 513 -35.04 -12.75 -15.09
C ASP A 513 -33.91 -13.73 -15.47
N GLN A 514 -32.66 -13.27 -15.37
CA GLN A 514 -31.46 -14.00 -15.77
C GLN A 514 -30.56 -14.28 -14.55
N PRO A 515 -29.75 -15.35 -14.56
CA PRO A 515 -28.74 -15.57 -13.53
C PRO A 515 -27.75 -14.41 -13.46
N LEU A 516 -27.26 -14.11 -12.27
CA LEU A 516 -26.31 -13.06 -11.97
C LEU A 516 -24.95 -13.67 -11.62
N LEU A 517 -23.90 -13.24 -12.31
CA LEU A 517 -22.52 -13.41 -11.87
C LEU A 517 -22.06 -12.17 -11.11
N LEU A 518 -21.67 -12.36 -9.85
CA LEU A 518 -20.92 -11.38 -9.09
C LEU A 518 -19.42 -11.70 -9.19
N ALA A 519 -18.71 -10.93 -10.01
CA ALA A 519 -17.26 -10.99 -10.19
C ALA A 519 -16.59 -9.96 -9.26
N MET A 520 -15.73 -10.42 -8.35
CA MET A 520 -15.06 -9.59 -7.36
C MET A 520 -13.54 -9.69 -7.52
N ASP A 521 -12.90 -8.58 -7.86
CA ASP A 521 -11.43 -8.46 -7.95
C ASP A 521 -10.86 -7.79 -6.69
N GLU A 522 -9.59 -8.09 -6.40
CA GLU A 522 -8.83 -7.51 -5.27
C GLU A 522 -9.52 -7.64 -3.89
N VAL A 523 -10.23 -8.75 -3.67
CA VAL A 523 -10.98 -9.01 -2.40
C VAL A 523 -10.08 -9.03 -1.16
N GLU A 524 -8.76 -9.13 -1.35
CA GLU A 524 -7.77 -8.99 -0.28
C GLU A 524 -7.85 -7.67 0.49
N ARG A 525 -8.40 -6.60 -0.09
CA ARG A 525 -8.66 -5.34 0.62
C ARG A 525 -9.56 -5.53 1.84
N ILE A 526 -10.43 -6.53 1.84
CA ILE A 526 -11.31 -6.84 2.98
C ILE A 526 -10.56 -7.54 4.11
N PHE A 527 -9.42 -8.19 3.87
CA PHE A 527 -8.71 -8.96 4.89
C PHE A 527 -8.24 -8.11 6.08
N ASP A 528 -8.00 -6.82 5.89
CA ASP A 528 -7.58 -5.91 6.97
C ASP A 528 -8.75 -5.18 7.67
N THR A 529 -9.99 -5.44 7.27
CA THR A 529 -11.18 -4.77 7.80
C THR A 529 -11.69 -5.41 9.10
N PRO A 530 -12.35 -4.65 9.99
CA PRO A 530 -12.89 -5.21 11.23
C PRO A 530 -14.05 -6.18 11.01
N TYR A 531 -14.72 -6.12 9.85
CA TYR A 531 -15.89 -6.94 9.50
C TYR A 531 -15.58 -8.07 8.50
N ARG A 532 -14.30 -8.35 8.24
CA ARG A 532 -13.85 -9.34 7.26
C ARG A 532 -14.54 -10.70 7.40
N ASN A 533 -14.66 -11.19 8.64
CA ASN A 533 -15.26 -12.49 8.93
C ASN A 533 -16.74 -12.48 8.56
N ASP A 534 -17.48 -11.45 8.95
CA ASP A 534 -18.90 -11.31 8.64
C ASP A 534 -19.17 -11.25 7.13
N PHE A 535 -18.27 -10.61 6.38
CA PHE A 535 -18.38 -10.52 4.92
C PHE A 535 -18.12 -11.87 4.24
N PHE A 536 -17.02 -12.53 4.55
CA PHE A 536 -16.70 -13.83 3.94
C PHE A 536 -17.66 -14.93 4.38
N SER A 537 -18.09 -14.95 5.64
CA SER A 537 -19.13 -15.85 6.14
C SER A 537 -20.48 -15.64 5.43
N MET A 538 -20.80 -14.40 5.05
CA MET A 538 -21.99 -14.10 4.25
C MET A 538 -21.91 -14.72 2.85
N LEU A 539 -20.80 -14.53 2.14
CA LEU A 539 -20.60 -15.13 0.80
C LEU A 539 -20.66 -16.65 0.86
N ARG A 540 -20.04 -17.27 1.89
CA ARG A 540 -20.13 -18.70 2.17
C ARG A 540 -21.57 -19.15 2.40
N SER A 541 -22.34 -18.36 3.14
CA SER A 541 -23.76 -18.63 3.40
C SER A 541 -24.58 -18.62 2.11
N TRP A 542 -24.34 -17.68 1.20
CA TRP A 542 -25.03 -17.63 -0.10
C TRP A 542 -24.77 -18.88 -0.93
N HIS A 543 -23.52 -19.35 -0.99
CA HIS A 543 -23.17 -20.62 -1.62
C HIS A 543 -23.95 -21.79 -1.01
N ASN A 544 -23.96 -21.92 0.33
CA ASN A 544 -24.65 -23.02 1.02
C ASN A 544 -26.17 -22.98 0.83
N GLN A 545 -26.77 -21.78 0.76
CA GLN A 545 -28.21 -21.62 0.61
C GLN A 545 -28.74 -22.17 -0.73
N ARG A 546 -27.88 -22.37 -1.74
CA ARG A 546 -28.23 -22.99 -3.03
C ARG A 546 -28.81 -24.40 -2.88
N ALA A 547 -28.44 -25.12 -1.82
CA ALA A 547 -28.94 -26.47 -1.55
C ALA A 547 -30.42 -26.50 -1.14
N THR A 548 -30.90 -25.45 -0.47
CA THR A 548 -32.27 -25.41 0.10
C THR A 548 -33.18 -24.38 -0.56
N LYS A 549 -32.62 -23.36 -1.20
CA LYS A 549 -33.36 -22.22 -1.75
C LYS A 549 -32.97 -22.02 -3.21
N LYS A 550 -33.92 -22.30 -4.13
CA LYS A 550 -33.71 -22.21 -5.58
C LYS A 550 -33.24 -20.82 -6.04
N ILE A 551 -33.69 -19.74 -5.39
CA ILE A 551 -33.31 -18.37 -5.76
C ILE A 551 -31.79 -18.16 -5.74
N TRP A 552 -31.07 -18.77 -4.80
CA TRP A 552 -29.61 -18.61 -4.70
C TRP A 552 -28.85 -19.37 -5.79
N LYS A 553 -29.49 -20.30 -6.52
CA LYS A 553 -28.90 -20.91 -7.72
C LYS A 553 -28.79 -19.92 -8.88
N GLN A 554 -29.52 -18.81 -8.84
CA GLN A 554 -29.36 -17.73 -9.82
C GLN A 554 -28.11 -16.88 -9.58
N LEU A 555 -27.47 -16.98 -8.40
CA LEU A 555 -26.28 -16.20 -8.10
C LEU A 555 -25.03 -17.06 -8.27
N ASP A 556 -24.10 -16.61 -9.11
CA ASP A 556 -22.74 -17.10 -9.24
C ASP A 556 -21.77 -16.14 -8.55
N LEU A 557 -20.73 -16.68 -7.92
CA LEU A 557 -19.71 -15.92 -7.21
C LEU A 557 -18.35 -16.24 -7.80
N THR A 558 -17.62 -15.22 -8.25
CA THR A 558 -16.20 -15.35 -8.61
C THR A 558 -15.37 -14.38 -7.78
N CYS A 559 -14.43 -14.89 -7.00
CA CYS A 559 -13.48 -14.08 -6.24
C CYS A 559 -12.09 -14.20 -6.84
N VAL A 560 -11.39 -13.08 -7.01
CA VAL A 560 -9.98 -13.06 -7.42
C VAL A 560 -9.14 -12.56 -6.26
N THR A 561 -8.04 -13.26 -5.97
CA THR A 561 -7.12 -12.84 -4.90
C THR A 561 -5.67 -13.17 -5.19
N SER A 562 -4.78 -12.29 -4.74
CA SER A 562 -3.33 -12.47 -4.86
C SER A 562 -2.71 -13.27 -3.72
N THR A 563 -3.35 -13.33 -2.55
CA THR A 563 -2.79 -13.94 -1.33
C THR A 563 -3.47 -15.26 -0.97
N GLU A 564 -3.05 -15.91 0.11
CA GLU A 564 -3.69 -17.11 0.64
C GLU A 564 -4.75 -16.75 1.71
N PRO A 565 -6.06 -16.86 1.41
CA PRO A 565 -7.11 -16.35 2.30
C PRO A 565 -7.18 -17.08 3.65
N TYR A 566 -6.72 -18.34 3.71
CA TYR A 566 -6.77 -19.14 4.94
C TYR A 566 -5.83 -18.63 6.04
N LEU A 567 -4.84 -17.81 5.71
CA LEU A 567 -3.95 -17.18 6.69
C LEU A 567 -4.57 -15.93 7.33
N LEU A 568 -5.68 -15.44 6.76
CA LEU A 568 -6.28 -14.15 7.10
C LEU A 568 -7.74 -14.28 7.59
N ILE A 569 -8.32 -15.49 7.48
CA ILE A 569 -9.67 -15.80 7.94
C ILE A 569 -9.57 -16.72 9.17
N ASP A 570 -10.16 -16.28 10.28
CA ASP A 570 -10.02 -16.93 11.59
C ASP A 570 -10.69 -18.32 11.64
N ASP A 571 -11.78 -18.53 10.90
CA ASP A 571 -12.47 -19.83 10.79
C ASP A 571 -12.57 -20.28 9.32
N LEU A 572 -11.74 -21.27 8.98
CA LEU A 572 -11.67 -21.85 7.63
C LEU A 572 -12.98 -22.50 7.17
N ASN A 573 -13.81 -22.99 8.09
CA ASN A 573 -15.08 -23.60 7.71
C ASN A 573 -16.10 -22.56 7.22
N GLN A 574 -15.89 -21.29 7.58
CA GLN A 574 -16.72 -20.17 7.18
C GLN A 574 -16.18 -19.41 5.95
N SER A 575 -15.01 -19.79 5.44
CA SER A 575 -14.39 -19.16 4.28
C SER A 575 -15.04 -19.56 2.94
N PRO A 576 -15.47 -18.60 2.09
CA PRO A 576 -16.01 -18.89 0.76
C PRO A 576 -14.94 -19.43 -0.19
N PHE A 577 -13.67 -19.26 0.15
CA PHE A 577 -12.51 -19.71 -0.64
C PHE A 577 -12.22 -21.21 -0.50
N ASN A 578 -12.93 -21.91 0.40
CA ASN A 578 -12.83 -23.35 0.61
C ASN A 578 -13.98 -24.13 -0.04
N VAL A 579 -14.82 -23.46 -0.83
CA VAL A 579 -15.93 -24.08 -1.58
C VAL A 579 -15.93 -23.69 -3.04
N GLY A 580 -16.55 -24.55 -3.86
CA GLY A 580 -16.55 -24.38 -5.30
C GLY A 580 -15.18 -24.64 -5.93
N GLU A 581 -15.00 -24.11 -7.14
CA GLU A 581 -13.80 -24.33 -7.94
C GLU A 581 -12.65 -23.40 -7.53
N ASN A 582 -11.50 -23.97 -7.25
CA ASN A 582 -10.30 -23.24 -6.85
C ASN A 582 -9.24 -23.31 -7.94
N LEU A 583 -9.10 -22.23 -8.72
CA LEU A 583 -8.19 -22.14 -9.84
C LEU A 583 -6.91 -21.42 -9.43
N ARG A 584 -5.76 -22.09 -9.50
CA ARG A 584 -4.46 -21.48 -9.23
C ARG A 584 -3.71 -21.23 -10.54
N LEU A 585 -3.41 -19.97 -10.84
CA LEU A 585 -2.57 -19.60 -11.97
C LEU A 585 -1.10 -19.97 -11.71
N GLN A 586 -0.49 -20.62 -12.69
CA GLN A 586 0.91 -21.04 -12.66
C GLN A 586 1.73 -20.26 -13.69
N SER A 587 3.06 -20.27 -13.49
CA SER A 587 4.01 -19.80 -14.50
C SER A 587 3.84 -20.58 -15.81
N PHE A 588 4.16 -19.94 -16.94
CA PHE A 588 4.14 -20.61 -18.23
C PHE A 588 5.16 -21.74 -18.32
N THR A 589 4.74 -22.82 -18.97
CA THR A 589 5.64 -23.90 -19.39
C THR A 589 6.47 -23.47 -20.61
N LEU A 590 7.54 -24.21 -20.90
CA LEU A 590 8.36 -23.97 -22.09
C LEU A 590 7.51 -24.01 -23.39
N GLN A 591 6.52 -24.91 -23.46
CA GLN A 591 5.62 -25.03 -24.60
C GLN A 591 4.72 -23.79 -24.73
N GLN A 592 4.19 -23.29 -23.62
CA GLN A 592 3.37 -22.07 -23.60
C GLN A 592 4.18 -20.83 -24.00
N VAL A 593 5.43 -20.70 -23.50
CA VAL A 593 6.33 -19.62 -23.93
C VAL A 593 6.67 -19.73 -25.41
N ASN A 594 6.90 -20.93 -25.93
CA ASN A 594 7.14 -21.13 -27.36
C ASN A 594 5.92 -20.76 -28.22
N SER A 595 4.71 -21.10 -27.78
CA SER A 595 3.48 -20.67 -28.45
C SER A 595 3.31 -19.14 -28.43
N LEU A 596 3.61 -18.50 -27.30
CA LEU A 596 3.58 -17.04 -27.20
C LEU A 596 4.64 -16.38 -28.09
N ASN A 597 5.84 -16.97 -28.16
CA ASN A 597 6.89 -16.52 -29.06
C ASN A 597 6.43 -16.58 -30.54
N GLN A 598 5.76 -17.66 -30.95
CA GLN A 598 5.17 -17.76 -32.30
C GLN A 598 4.14 -16.66 -32.58
N LYS A 599 3.28 -16.34 -31.61
CA LYS A 599 2.31 -15.23 -31.71
C LYS A 599 2.98 -13.86 -31.86
N HIS A 600 4.21 -13.70 -31.38
CA HIS A 600 5.04 -12.50 -31.58
C HIS A 600 5.89 -12.53 -32.86
N GLY A 601 5.66 -13.47 -33.78
CA GLY A 601 6.46 -13.61 -35.00
C GLY A 601 7.76 -14.41 -34.82
N ALA A 602 7.86 -15.19 -33.74
CA ALA A 602 9.00 -16.02 -33.38
C ALA A 602 10.36 -15.29 -33.28
N PRO A 603 10.47 -14.18 -32.52
CA PRO A 603 11.71 -13.41 -32.38
C PRO A 603 12.84 -14.20 -31.69
N LEU A 604 12.52 -15.22 -30.90
CA LEU A 604 13.49 -16.05 -30.18
C LEU A 604 13.57 -17.47 -30.73
N ASN A 605 14.78 -18.03 -30.77
CA ASN A 605 14.99 -19.45 -31.01
C ASN A 605 14.84 -20.29 -29.72
N ILE A 606 14.82 -21.62 -29.84
CA ILE A 606 14.57 -22.54 -28.70
C ILE A 606 15.61 -22.39 -27.58
N SER A 607 16.87 -22.10 -27.91
CA SER A 607 17.93 -21.90 -26.92
C SER A 607 17.74 -20.59 -26.16
N GLU A 608 17.34 -19.53 -26.84
CA GLU A 608 17.02 -18.22 -26.24
C GLU A 608 15.75 -18.26 -25.40
N ILE A 609 14.73 -19.01 -25.82
CA ILE A 609 13.52 -19.29 -25.01
C ILE A 609 13.93 -20.00 -23.71
N LYS A 610 14.84 -20.99 -23.77
CA LYS A 610 15.35 -21.68 -22.57
C LYS A 610 16.12 -20.72 -21.66
N LEU A 611 16.92 -19.81 -22.22
CA LEU A 611 17.64 -18.79 -21.46
C LEU A 611 16.66 -17.83 -20.77
N LEU A 612 15.65 -17.35 -21.49
CA LEU A 612 14.60 -16.50 -20.92
C LEU A 612 13.81 -17.24 -19.82
N MET A 613 13.49 -18.53 -20.03
CA MET A 613 12.87 -19.38 -19.02
C MET A 613 13.74 -19.54 -17.77
N GLN A 614 15.06 -19.70 -17.92
CA GLN A 614 15.99 -19.74 -16.79
C GLN A 614 15.99 -18.41 -16.05
N LEU A 615 15.93 -17.28 -16.76
CA LEU A 615 15.97 -15.94 -16.19
C LEU A 615 14.70 -15.57 -15.40
N VAL A 616 13.51 -15.78 -15.98
CA VAL A 616 12.24 -15.30 -15.41
C VAL A 616 11.29 -16.41 -14.97
N ASN A 617 11.69 -17.68 -15.08
CA ASN A 617 10.95 -18.86 -14.61
C ASN A 617 9.48 -18.88 -15.09
N GLY A 618 9.26 -18.56 -16.37
CA GLY A 618 7.94 -18.56 -17.02
C GLY A 618 6.97 -17.50 -16.50
N HIS A 619 7.43 -16.45 -15.83
CA HIS A 619 6.58 -15.37 -15.34
C HIS A 619 5.79 -14.72 -16.51
N PRO A 620 4.44 -14.82 -16.55
CA PRO A 620 3.66 -14.45 -17.74
C PRO A 620 3.93 -13.03 -18.25
N TYR A 621 3.91 -12.05 -17.36
CA TYR A 621 4.16 -10.65 -17.69
C TYR A 621 5.59 -10.41 -18.21
N LEU A 622 6.64 -10.84 -17.48
CA LEU A 622 8.03 -10.70 -17.91
C LEU A 622 8.33 -11.39 -19.24
N ILE A 623 7.75 -12.57 -19.49
CA ILE A 623 7.86 -13.25 -20.78
C ILE A 623 7.25 -12.39 -21.88
N ARG A 624 6.03 -11.89 -21.70
CA ARG A 624 5.34 -11.05 -22.69
C ARG A 624 6.11 -9.77 -22.96
N LYS A 625 6.64 -9.12 -21.91
CA LYS A 625 7.46 -7.91 -22.01
C LYS A 625 8.75 -8.16 -22.80
N ALA A 626 9.45 -9.26 -22.52
CA ALA A 626 10.63 -9.65 -23.27
C ALA A 626 10.33 -9.85 -24.76
N LEU A 627 9.31 -10.66 -25.08
CA LEU A 627 8.91 -10.94 -26.45
C LEU A 627 8.46 -9.68 -27.18
N TYR A 628 7.72 -8.79 -26.52
CA TYR A 628 7.31 -7.51 -27.08
C TYR A 628 8.51 -6.62 -27.43
N LEU A 629 9.46 -6.43 -26.51
CA LEU A 629 10.63 -5.57 -26.73
C LEU A 629 11.50 -6.04 -27.90
N ILE A 630 11.63 -7.36 -28.05
CA ILE A 630 12.44 -7.96 -29.13
C ILE A 630 11.65 -7.97 -30.45
N ALA A 631 10.38 -8.38 -30.45
CA ALA A 631 9.55 -8.42 -31.65
C ALA A 631 9.29 -7.02 -32.24
N SER A 632 9.19 -6.00 -31.39
CA SER A 632 9.05 -4.60 -31.82
C SER A 632 10.36 -3.96 -32.28
N SER A 633 11.48 -4.71 -32.29
CA SER A 633 12.82 -4.22 -32.64
C SER A 633 13.31 -3.04 -31.81
N ARG A 634 12.77 -2.85 -30.59
CA ARG A 634 13.28 -1.86 -29.62
C ARG A 634 14.62 -2.29 -29.05
N LEU A 635 14.85 -3.60 -28.95
CA LEU A 635 16.11 -4.21 -28.55
C LEU A 635 16.38 -5.42 -29.43
N SER A 636 17.62 -5.59 -29.88
CA SER A 636 18.04 -6.89 -30.43
C SER A 636 18.07 -7.95 -29.33
N THR A 637 17.97 -9.23 -29.70
CA THR A 637 18.05 -10.34 -28.74
C THR A 637 19.34 -10.31 -27.92
N HIS A 638 20.46 -9.96 -28.57
CA HIS A 638 21.75 -9.83 -27.90
C HIS A 638 21.76 -8.68 -26.88
N GLU A 639 21.31 -7.48 -27.27
CA GLU A 639 21.23 -6.33 -26.36
C GLU A 639 20.25 -6.59 -25.21
N PHE A 640 19.12 -7.24 -25.49
CA PHE A 640 18.13 -7.60 -24.47
C PHE A 640 18.77 -8.41 -23.35
N PHE A 641 19.47 -9.51 -23.69
CA PHE A 641 20.10 -10.37 -22.69
C PHE A 641 21.33 -9.73 -22.03
N ALA A 642 22.05 -8.87 -22.75
CA ALA A 642 23.20 -8.16 -22.19
C ALA A 642 22.79 -7.11 -21.12
N ARG A 643 21.62 -6.50 -21.27
CA ARG A 643 21.16 -5.36 -20.44
C ARG A 643 20.12 -5.70 -19.37
N VAL A 644 19.85 -6.98 -19.14
CA VAL A 644 18.76 -7.45 -18.24
C VAL A 644 18.86 -6.87 -16.83
N TYR A 645 20.08 -6.72 -16.32
CA TYR A 645 20.37 -6.25 -14.96
C TYR A 645 20.77 -4.77 -14.90
N ASP A 646 20.81 -4.08 -16.04
CA ASP A 646 21.16 -2.65 -16.08
C ASP A 646 20.10 -1.83 -15.33
N GLU A 647 20.51 -0.70 -14.74
CA GLU A 647 19.59 0.21 -14.04
C GLU A 647 18.44 0.74 -14.92
N ASN A 648 18.70 0.86 -16.23
CA ASN A 648 17.72 1.20 -17.27
C ASN A 648 17.52 0.02 -18.24
N GLY A 649 17.62 -1.19 -17.72
CA GLY A 649 17.44 -2.44 -18.47
C GLY A 649 15.97 -2.72 -18.84
N PRO A 650 15.72 -3.79 -19.62
CA PRO A 650 14.38 -4.17 -20.11
C PRO A 650 13.32 -4.37 -19.02
N PHE A 651 13.74 -4.73 -17.80
CA PHE A 651 12.87 -4.98 -16.65
C PHE A 651 13.01 -3.92 -15.54
N SER A 652 13.76 -2.84 -15.78
CA SER A 652 14.08 -1.83 -14.76
C SER A 652 12.84 -1.25 -14.06
N ASP A 653 11.86 -0.74 -14.81
CA ASP A 653 10.58 -0.24 -14.26
C ASP A 653 9.92 -1.23 -13.30
N HIS A 654 9.87 -2.50 -13.70
CA HIS A 654 9.21 -3.55 -12.93
C HIS A 654 9.96 -3.84 -11.63
N LEU A 655 11.29 -3.95 -11.71
CA LEU A 655 12.15 -4.22 -10.57
C LEU A 655 12.15 -3.04 -9.58
N LYS A 656 12.20 -1.80 -10.09
CA LYS A 656 12.11 -0.57 -9.29
C LYS A 656 10.76 -0.43 -8.60
N SER A 657 9.67 -0.75 -9.31
CA SER A 657 8.30 -0.83 -8.77
C SER A 657 8.22 -1.80 -7.57
N HIS A 658 8.77 -3.01 -7.69
CA HIS A 658 8.80 -3.93 -6.56
C HIS A 658 9.74 -3.50 -5.44
N LEU A 659 10.88 -2.93 -5.79
CA LEU A 659 11.85 -2.41 -4.84
C LEU A 659 11.20 -1.34 -3.97
N PHE A 660 10.56 -0.34 -4.59
CA PHE A 660 9.83 0.72 -3.92
C PHE A 660 8.76 0.20 -2.94
N GLN A 661 7.94 -0.78 -3.38
CA GLN A 661 6.96 -1.41 -2.50
C GLN A 661 7.59 -2.10 -1.29
N LEU A 662 8.74 -2.75 -1.46
CA LEU A 662 9.46 -3.42 -0.37
C LEU A 662 10.03 -2.41 0.61
N TYR A 663 10.54 -1.26 0.16
CA TYR A 663 11.04 -0.21 1.05
C TYR A 663 9.96 0.34 1.97
N ASN A 664 8.75 0.57 1.44
CA ASN A 664 7.60 1.04 2.22
C ASN A 664 7.18 0.04 3.32
N ASN A 665 7.73 -1.18 3.32
CA ASN A 665 7.48 -2.19 4.35
C ASN A 665 8.78 -2.92 4.72
N GLN A 666 9.52 -2.37 5.68
CA GLN A 666 10.79 -2.93 6.14
C GLN A 666 10.71 -4.39 6.62
N ILE A 667 9.55 -4.84 7.12
CA ILE A 667 9.34 -6.24 7.52
C ILE A 667 9.40 -7.13 6.27
N LEU A 668 8.71 -6.74 5.19
CA LEU A 668 8.77 -7.44 3.91
C LEU A 668 10.17 -7.39 3.29
N ALA A 669 10.85 -6.24 3.32
CA ALA A 669 12.21 -6.12 2.79
C ALA A 669 13.22 -7.01 3.53
N LYS A 670 13.26 -6.94 4.87
CA LYS A 670 14.14 -7.78 5.70
C LYS A 670 13.80 -9.26 5.56
N GLY A 671 12.51 -9.57 5.54
CA GLY A 671 11.99 -10.93 5.32
C GLY A 671 12.40 -11.50 3.97
N PHE A 672 12.26 -10.70 2.90
CA PHE A 672 12.66 -11.11 1.57
C PHE A 672 14.19 -11.28 1.46
N LEU A 673 14.98 -10.36 2.03
CA LEU A 673 16.44 -10.50 2.06
C LEU A 673 16.89 -11.77 2.79
N LYS A 674 16.21 -12.15 3.88
CA LYS A 674 16.45 -13.42 4.57
C LYS A 674 16.17 -14.61 3.65
N ILE A 675 15.07 -14.58 2.90
CA ILE A 675 14.72 -15.63 1.92
C ILE A 675 15.79 -15.72 0.82
N LEU A 676 16.25 -14.59 0.29
CA LEU A 676 17.29 -14.55 -0.74
C LEU A 676 18.58 -15.24 -0.28
N LYS A 677 18.96 -15.06 0.99
CA LYS A 677 20.21 -15.62 1.56
C LYS A 677 20.07 -17.06 2.07
N GLN A 678 18.94 -17.38 2.71
CA GLN A 678 18.79 -18.63 3.50
C GLN A 678 17.85 -19.64 2.84
N GLN A 679 17.09 -19.23 1.82
CA GLN A 679 16.10 -20.05 1.12
C GLN A 679 15.03 -20.65 2.05
N SER A 680 14.69 -19.92 3.12
CA SER A 680 13.73 -20.33 4.14
C SER A 680 12.88 -19.15 4.61
N CYS A 681 11.65 -19.45 5.02
CA CYS A 681 10.73 -18.50 5.64
C CYS A 681 9.78 -19.27 6.57
N ASP A 682 9.98 -19.11 7.88
CA ASP A 682 9.17 -19.78 8.91
C ASP A 682 7.87 -19.01 9.19
N ASP A 683 7.85 -17.71 8.89
CA ASP A 683 6.66 -16.87 8.97
C ASP A 683 5.79 -17.07 7.72
N GLU A 684 4.67 -17.78 7.88
CA GLU A 684 3.72 -18.03 6.79
C GLU A 684 2.99 -16.76 6.33
N VAL A 685 2.79 -15.77 7.21
CA VAL A 685 2.14 -14.50 6.86
C VAL A 685 3.07 -13.69 5.97
N LEU A 686 4.33 -13.56 6.37
CA LEU A 686 5.38 -12.94 5.57
C LEU A 686 5.52 -13.62 4.19
N TYR A 687 5.56 -14.97 4.18
CA TYR A 687 5.60 -15.74 2.94
C TYR A 687 4.40 -15.43 2.03
N SER A 688 3.18 -15.36 2.59
CA SER A 688 1.96 -15.09 1.83
C SER A 688 1.95 -13.70 1.18
N TYR A 689 2.41 -12.68 1.90
CA TYR A 689 2.54 -11.33 1.32
C TYR A 689 3.55 -11.28 0.18
N LEU A 690 4.74 -11.86 0.37
CA LEU A 690 5.78 -11.91 -0.67
C LEU A 690 5.36 -12.80 -1.85
N TYR A 691 4.64 -13.89 -1.59
CA TYR A 691 4.09 -14.77 -2.63
C TYR A 691 3.03 -14.03 -3.44
N GLY A 692 2.11 -13.33 -2.77
CA GLY A 692 1.07 -12.54 -3.43
C GLY A 692 1.62 -11.38 -4.25
N ALA A 693 2.70 -10.75 -3.78
CA ALA A 693 3.48 -9.78 -4.55
C ALA A 693 4.17 -10.39 -5.78
N GLY A 694 4.28 -11.72 -5.88
CA GLY A 694 4.95 -12.40 -7.00
C GLY A 694 6.46 -12.56 -6.84
N LEU A 695 7.01 -12.23 -5.68
CA LEU A 695 8.46 -12.20 -5.45
C LEU A 695 9.05 -13.55 -5.05
N VAL A 696 8.26 -14.43 -4.43
CA VAL A 696 8.75 -15.73 -3.92
C VAL A 696 7.94 -16.92 -4.43
N GLN A 697 8.52 -18.11 -4.28
CA GLN A 697 7.88 -19.40 -4.51
C GLN A 697 8.38 -20.43 -3.51
N ARG A 698 7.54 -21.41 -3.16
CA ARG A 698 7.91 -22.54 -2.30
C ARG A 698 8.08 -23.82 -3.12
N LYS A 699 9.20 -24.52 -2.94
CA LYS A 699 9.50 -25.83 -3.53
C LYS A 699 10.14 -26.73 -2.47
N ASN A 700 9.59 -27.92 -2.25
CA ASN A 700 10.12 -28.92 -1.31
C ASN A 700 10.44 -28.33 0.08
N GLN A 701 9.49 -27.62 0.69
CA GLN A 701 9.61 -26.93 2.00
C GLN A 701 10.63 -25.78 2.07
N LYS A 702 11.36 -25.50 1.00
CA LYS A 702 12.22 -24.31 0.89
C LYS A 702 11.50 -23.18 0.15
N VAL A 703 11.87 -21.95 0.47
CA VAL A 703 11.31 -20.74 -0.13
C VAL A 703 12.41 -20.05 -0.93
N PHE A 704 12.15 -19.70 -2.18
CA PHE A 704 13.11 -19.09 -3.08
C PHE A 704 12.51 -17.81 -3.68
N ALA A 705 13.37 -16.94 -4.20
CA ALA A 705 12.92 -15.95 -5.18
C ALA A 705 12.16 -16.64 -6.33
N LYS A 706 11.16 -15.95 -6.87
CA LYS A 706 10.30 -16.44 -7.95
C LYS A 706 11.12 -16.79 -9.21
N CYS A 707 12.17 -16.03 -9.47
CA CYS A 707 13.07 -16.24 -10.59
C CYS A 707 14.48 -15.69 -10.29
N PRO A 708 15.51 -16.15 -11.02
CA PRO A 708 16.88 -15.62 -10.89
C PRO A 708 17.02 -14.11 -11.12
N LEU A 709 16.19 -13.52 -12.00
CA LEU A 709 16.14 -12.07 -12.18
C LEU A 709 15.94 -11.34 -10.84
N TYR A 710 14.96 -11.79 -10.06
CA TYR A 710 14.66 -11.21 -8.74
C TYR A 710 15.76 -11.53 -7.73
N GLN A 711 16.28 -12.77 -7.74
CA GLN A 711 17.36 -13.16 -6.83
C GLN A 711 18.53 -12.18 -6.94
N ASN A 712 19.04 -11.96 -8.16
CA ASN A 712 20.24 -11.16 -8.38
C ASN A 712 19.99 -9.68 -8.09
N TYR A 713 18.88 -9.12 -8.59
CA TYR A 713 18.58 -7.70 -8.42
C TYR A 713 18.34 -7.33 -6.95
N PHE A 714 17.46 -8.06 -6.25
CA PHE A 714 17.10 -7.69 -4.88
C PHE A 714 18.16 -8.05 -3.86
N GLU A 715 19.02 -9.05 -4.10
CA GLU A 715 20.12 -9.37 -3.19
C GLU A 715 21.15 -8.23 -3.14
N GLU A 716 21.43 -7.61 -4.29
CA GLU A 716 22.29 -6.43 -4.38
C GLU A 716 21.62 -5.20 -3.76
N HIS A 717 20.42 -4.83 -4.22
CA HIS A 717 19.77 -3.57 -3.87
C HIS A 717 19.11 -3.53 -2.48
N LEU A 718 18.78 -4.67 -1.85
CA LEU A 718 18.29 -4.69 -0.46
C LEU A 718 19.44 -4.77 0.54
N THR A 719 20.58 -5.37 0.16
CA THR A 719 21.76 -5.44 1.05
C THR A 719 22.40 -4.07 1.25
N SER A 720 22.37 -3.20 0.23
CA SER A 720 22.86 -1.81 0.32
C SER A 720 22.03 -0.93 1.27
N SER A 721 20.79 -1.31 1.51
CA SER A 721 19.78 -0.38 2.05
C SER A 721 19.27 -0.74 3.43
N ILE A 722 19.51 -1.99 3.84
CA ILE A 722 19.23 -2.48 5.20
C ILE A 722 20.47 -2.31 6.13
N LYS A 723 21.61 -1.85 5.59
CA LYS A 723 22.74 -1.36 6.39
C LYS A 723 22.48 0.07 6.81
#